data_AF-A0AAE1VP93-F1
#
_entry.id   AF-A0AAE1VP93-F1
#
_cell.length_a   1.000
_cell.length_b   1.000
_cell.length_c   1.000
_cell.angle_alpha   90.00
_cell.angle_beta   90.00
_cell.angle_gamma   90.00
#
_symmetry.space_group_name_H-M   'P 1'
#
loop_
_entity.id
_entity.type
_entity.pdbx_description
1 polymer ?
#
loop_
_entity_poly.entity_id
_entity_poly.type
_entity_poly.pdbx_seq_one_letter_code
_entity_poly.pdbx_strand_id
1 'polypeptide(L)'
;MCSFYCSIDIQHLIHPEGSETIYAIGVSDLAQFEAYVINVRNGELLKHSSMSFPGGFFGDISLVASDKAVVLDSSGSILVSISFIDGETKFQQVEIANLLQHISGSAVLLPSKLAGMVALKIGKSLSFIKVTNERRLEVVDTIPRVEVVSDSLSFSEGQSAFGLLQQDGSKIYLTIKTGNDWRSHLLEESFEVDQHRGFVHKVFINNYIRTDRTYGFRALIVMEDHSLLLMQQGAIIWNREDGLASIIDVTTSELTVEKAGVVSKVEHSLFEWLQGHLLKLKGTLMLATPDDIAAIQRLRLQSAEKSKMTRDHNGFRKLLIGAQDTSVASASSSCIRLEPISPCGEELNFLAPVHSIAQVTPLPFTDSIEQRLHLVIDAVGNGHLYPRTPEAVSIFQKELGNIYWYSVEVNSNVLRGHVLKKNCVAEIGDDYCFESSDLWSVVFPSDSEKIIATSTRKLSRRDIDGPRDPLSCFSFSLGEIYAPVVHTQAKVTAEQDVSYKYTSKNLLFVATVTPKSADIGSVIPEGSWLFVYLIDTVTGRVLHRMSHHGSQGPVHAVFSENWVVYHYFNLRAHRYVMSVIKIYDQSRADNKDVLKLVLGKHNLTAALSSYSLPEVITKCQSYFFTHSVKTVAVTATAKGITSRQLLIGTIGDQVLAVDKHFLDPRRTLNPTRAEKEEGIIPLTDSLPIMPQLEEKWIMSERKELEEKWRKRSFVTELARLSAIPFVRTST
;
A
#
# COMPACT_ATOMS: atom_id res chain seq x y z
N MET A 1 13.82 40.28 -24.62
CA MET A 1 14.54 39.14 -25.24
C MET A 1 14.30 37.94 -24.33
N CYS A 2 13.27 37.14 -24.61
CA CYS A 2 13.05 35.88 -23.90
C CYS A 2 13.97 34.83 -24.54
N SER A 3 15.10 34.55 -23.89
CA SER A 3 15.88 33.35 -24.16
C SER A 3 15.08 32.16 -23.66
N PHE A 4 14.40 31.47 -24.57
CA PHE A 4 13.89 30.12 -24.32
C PHE A 4 15.09 29.26 -23.93
N TYR A 5 15.16 28.85 -22.67
CA TYR A 5 16.06 27.77 -22.26
C TYR A 5 15.54 26.49 -22.92
N CYS A 6 16.21 26.03 -23.97
CA CYS A 6 15.96 24.71 -24.52
C CYS A 6 16.51 23.71 -23.50
N SER A 7 15.64 22.87 -22.93
CA SER A 7 16.08 21.80 -22.03
C SER A 7 16.64 20.68 -22.89
N ILE A 8 17.83 20.18 -22.54
CA ILE A 8 18.45 19.03 -23.20
C ILE A 8 18.46 17.90 -22.19
N ASP A 9 17.90 16.76 -22.57
CA ASP A 9 17.96 15.54 -21.77
C ASP A 9 19.18 14.72 -22.21
N ILE A 10 20.24 14.75 -21.39
CA ILE A 10 21.48 14.00 -21.65
C ILE A 10 21.24 12.55 -21.21
N GLN A 11 21.14 11.64 -22.17
CA GLN A 11 20.89 10.22 -21.91
C GLN A 11 22.17 9.45 -21.61
N HIS A 12 23.28 9.75 -22.30
CA HIS A 12 24.53 9.02 -22.16
C HIS A 12 25.78 9.91 -22.18
N LEU A 13 26.76 9.50 -21.37
CA LEU A 13 28.13 10.01 -21.38
C LEU A 13 29.06 8.88 -21.85
N ILE A 14 29.73 9.09 -22.98
CA ILE A 14 30.70 8.13 -23.52
C ILE A 14 32.10 8.67 -23.28
N HIS A 15 32.95 7.85 -22.69
CA HIS A 15 34.38 8.12 -22.53
C HIS A 15 35.19 7.05 -23.28
N PRO A 16 35.65 7.34 -24.51
CA PRO A 16 36.50 6.41 -25.26
C PRO A 16 37.81 6.16 -24.50
N GLU A 17 38.17 4.88 -24.33
CA GLU A 17 39.38 4.48 -23.62
C GLU A 17 40.64 5.13 -24.24
N GLY A 18 41.38 5.89 -23.43
CA GLY A 18 42.60 6.57 -23.84
C GLY A 18 42.42 7.95 -24.49
N SER A 19 41.20 8.47 -24.61
CA SER A 19 40.94 9.82 -25.12
C SER A 19 40.77 10.86 -24.00
N GLU A 20 41.14 12.12 -24.24
CA GLU A 20 40.92 13.24 -23.31
C GLU A 20 39.55 13.92 -23.52
N THR A 21 38.62 13.23 -24.19
CA THR A 21 37.32 13.77 -24.62
C THR A 21 36.17 12.91 -24.14
N ILE A 22 35.11 13.54 -23.62
CA ILE A 22 33.82 12.92 -23.32
C ILE A 22 32.80 13.35 -24.37
N TYR A 23 32.01 12.40 -24.84
CA TYR A 23 30.84 12.67 -25.68
C TYR A 23 29.59 12.65 -24.79
N ALA A 24 28.93 13.78 -24.64
CA ALA A 24 27.62 13.89 -24.02
C ALA A 24 26.56 13.88 -25.11
N ILE A 25 25.68 12.88 -25.06
CA ILE A 25 24.69 12.64 -26.10
C ILE A 25 23.30 12.70 -25.47
N GLY A 26 22.41 13.42 -26.13
CA GLY A 26 21.05 13.61 -25.67
C GLY A 26 20.08 13.93 -26.79
N VAL A 27 18.83 14.06 -26.38
CA VAL A 27 17.73 14.48 -27.24
C VAL A 27 17.19 15.80 -26.69
N SER A 28 16.97 16.78 -27.57
CA SER A 28 16.32 18.04 -27.19
C SER A 28 14.81 17.99 -27.43
N ASP A 29 14.08 18.90 -26.76
CA ASP A 29 12.62 19.05 -26.86
C ASP A 29 12.11 19.24 -28.31
N LEU A 30 13.01 19.64 -29.23
CA LEU A 30 12.74 19.82 -30.66
C LEU A 30 12.96 18.57 -31.51
N ALA A 31 13.04 17.38 -30.90
CA ALA A 31 13.32 16.12 -31.59
C ALA A 31 14.65 16.16 -32.38
N GLN A 32 15.65 16.84 -31.84
CA GLN A 32 17.00 16.86 -32.40
C GLN A 32 17.90 15.97 -31.56
N PHE A 33 18.66 15.11 -32.24
CA PHE A 33 19.80 14.46 -31.62
C PHE A 33 20.88 15.51 -31.43
N GLU A 34 21.41 15.64 -30.23
CA GLU A 34 22.51 16.53 -29.92
C GLU A 34 23.68 15.74 -29.33
N ALA A 35 24.87 15.95 -29.90
CA ALA A 35 26.11 15.41 -29.36
C ALA A 35 27.10 16.55 -29.10
N TYR A 36 27.57 16.60 -27.86
CA TYR A 36 28.52 17.56 -27.34
C TYR A 36 29.84 16.85 -27.04
N VAL A 37 30.94 17.36 -27.60
CA VAL A 37 32.29 16.86 -27.34
C VAL A 37 32.94 17.78 -26.32
N ILE A 38 33.25 17.26 -25.13
CA ILE A 38 33.76 18.02 -23.99
C ILE A 38 35.17 17.53 -23.66
N ASN A 39 36.12 18.43 -23.44
CA ASN A 39 37.45 18.08 -22.97
C ASN A 39 37.43 17.79 -21.46
N VAL A 40 37.97 16.65 -21.05
CA VAL A 40 37.93 16.17 -19.67
C VAL A 40 38.80 17.00 -18.73
N ARG A 41 39.91 17.57 -19.21
CA ARG A 41 40.87 18.31 -18.38
C ARG A 41 40.36 19.70 -17.99
N ASN A 42 39.73 20.41 -18.92
CA ASN A 42 39.35 21.81 -18.74
C ASN A 42 37.82 22.06 -18.79
N GLY A 43 37.03 21.03 -19.12
CA GLY A 43 35.57 21.15 -19.25
C GLY A 43 35.11 21.96 -20.46
N GLU A 44 36.01 22.27 -21.40
CA GLU A 44 35.70 23.08 -22.58
C GLU A 44 34.90 22.28 -23.60
N LEU A 45 33.84 22.89 -24.14
CA LEU A 45 33.08 22.32 -25.24
C LEU A 45 33.88 22.46 -26.54
N LEU A 46 34.41 21.36 -27.05
CA LEU A 46 35.20 21.31 -28.28
C LEU A 46 34.32 21.41 -29.53
N LYS A 47 33.19 20.69 -29.55
CA LYS A 47 32.33 20.61 -30.74
C LYS A 47 30.89 20.27 -30.37
N HIS A 48 29.95 20.82 -31.13
CA HIS A 48 28.53 20.49 -31.06
C HIS A 48 28.06 20.04 -32.45
N SER A 49 27.34 18.93 -32.49
CA SER A 49 26.71 18.43 -33.70
C SER A 49 25.26 18.06 -33.42
N SER A 50 24.36 18.49 -34.29
CA SER A 50 22.95 18.16 -34.21
C SER A 50 22.44 17.52 -35.49
N MET A 51 21.43 16.66 -35.35
CA MET A 51 20.67 16.10 -36.46
C MET A 51 19.18 16.16 -36.13
N SER A 52 18.38 16.74 -37.02
CA SER A 52 16.94 16.86 -36.84
C SER A 52 16.20 15.58 -37.26
N PHE A 53 15.32 15.08 -36.41
CA PHE A 53 14.46 13.93 -36.70
C PHE A 53 13.00 14.41 -36.77
N PRO A 54 12.41 14.54 -37.97
CA PRO A 54 11.07 15.12 -38.11
C PRO A 54 9.95 14.33 -37.41
N GLY A 55 10.19 13.06 -37.05
CA GLY A 55 9.25 12.25 -36.28
C GLY A 55 9.50 12.21 -34.76
N GLY A 56 10.68 12.59 -34.26
CA GLY A 56 11.10 12.24 -32.89
C GLY A 56 11.79 10.87 -32.79
N PHE A 57 12.27 10.53 -31.59
CA PHE A 57 12.97 9.28 -31.28
C PHE A 57 12.06 8.27 -30.58
N PHE A 58 12.31 6.99 -30.79
CA PHE A 58 11.66 5.91 -30.04
C PHE A 58 12.66 5.13 -29.20
N GLY A 59 12.51 5.19 -27.87
CA GLY A 59 13.33 4.45 -26.91
C GLY A 59 14.69 5.08 -26.59
N ASP A 60 15.54 4.30 -25.90
CA ASP A 60 16.88 4.71 -25.46
C ASP A 60 17.92 4.53 -26.58
N ILE A 61 18.98 5.35 -26.55
CA ILE A 61 20.12 5.23 -27.46
C ILE A 61 20.93 3.96 -27.11
N SER A 62 21.11 3.05 -28.06
CA SER A 62 21.90 1.83 -27.84
C SER A 62 23.37 2.06 -28.18
N LEU A 63 24.24 1.93 -27.17
CA LEU A 63 25.70 2.01 -27.34
C LEU A 63 26.25 0.64 -27.75
N VAL A 64 26.79 0.58 -28.97
CA VAL A 64 27.30 -0.65 -29.57
C VAL A 64 28.78 -0.84 -29.28
N ALA A 65 29.52 0.27 -29.23
CA ALA A 65 30.92 0.37 -28.89
C ALA A 65 31.21 1.76 -28.28
N SER A 66 32.44 1.97 -27.79
CA SER A 66 32.89 3.27 -27.26
C SER A 66 32.91 4.39 -28.32
N ASP A 67 32.83 4.04 -29.61
CA ASP A 67 32.87 4.95 -30.75
C ASP A 67 31.61 4.87 -31.63
N LYS A 68 30.59 4.07 -31.26
CA LYS A 68 29.39 3.85 -32.09
C LYS A 68 28.11 3.73 -31.27
N ALA A 69 27.07 4.43 -31.71
CA ALA A 69 25.71 4.36 -31.18
C ALA A 69 24.71 4.09 -32.29
N VAL A 70 23.58 3.46 -31.94
CA VAL A 70 22.48 3.21 -32.87
C VAL A 70 21.19 3.71 -32.24
N VAL A 71 20.39 4.39 -33.06
CA VAL A 71 19.15 5.05 -32.65
C VAL A 71 18.02 4.66 -33.60
N LEU A 72 16.81 4.56 -33.07
CA LEU A 72 15.59 4.29 -33.83
C LEU A 72 14.69 5.52 -33.87
N ASP A 73 14.07 5.76 -35.02
CA ASP A 73 13.08 6.82 -35.16
C ASP A 73 11.75 6.48 -34.48
N SER A 74 10.96 7.51 -34.15
CA SER A 74 9.59 7.42 -33.61
C SER A 74 8.65 6.49 -34.40
N SER A 75 8.84 6.41 -35.72
CA SER A 75 8.01 5.60 -36.60
C SER A 75 8.41 4.12 -36.60
N GLY A 76 9.53 3.77 -35.96
CA GLY A 76 10.06 2.40 -35.90
C GLY A 76 10.47 1.85 -37.26
N SER A 77 10.82 2.72 -38.22
CA SER A 77 11.09 2.38 -39.62
C SER A 77 12.53 2.67 -40.06
N ILE A 78 13.22 3.60 -39.39
CA ILE A 78 14.57 4.07 -39.76
C ILE A 78 15.54 3.86 -38.60
N LEU A 79 16.60 3.09 -38.86
CA LEU A 79 17.76 2.96 -37.97
C LEU A 79 18.83 3.96 -38.35
N VAL A 80 19.36 4.69 -37.37
CA VAL A 80 20.48 5.61 -37.55
C VAL A 80 21.69 5.12 -36.78
N SER A 81 22.75 4.83 -37.52
CA SER A 81 24.07 4.52 -36.98
C SER A 81 24.86 5.83 -36.85
N ILE A 82 25.42 6.05 -35.67
CA ILE A 82 26.17 7.24 -35.29
C ILE A 82 27.58 6.79 -34.91
N SER A 83 28.59 7.34 -35.58
CA SER A 83 29.99 7.03 -35.27
C SER A 83 30.73 8.28 -34.80
N PHE A 84 31.51 8.13 -33.72
CA PHE A 84 32.35 9.13 -33.07
C PHE A 84 33.82 8.82 -33.41
N ILE A 85 34.38 9.44 -34.45
CA ILE A 85 35.77 9.20 -34.88
C ILE A 85 36.51 10.54 -34.88
N ASP A 86 37.63 10.62 -34.15
CA ASP A 86 38.54 11.79 -34.11
C ASP A 86 37.84 13.14 -33.88
N GLY A 87 36.81 13.18 -33.02
CA GLY A 87 36.05 14.40 -32.73
C GLY A 87 35.03 14.78 -33.83
N GLU A 88 34.78 13.92 -34.82
CA GLU A 88 33.69 14.03 -35.77
C GLU A 88 32.57 13.04 -35.48
N THR A 89 31.34 13.55 -35.44
CA THR A 89 30.10 12.77 -35.44
C THR A 89 29.61 12.60 -36.88
N LYS A 90 29.39 11.35 -37.29
CA LYS A 90 28.83 11.02 -38.61
C LYS A 90 27.57 10.19 -38.44
N PHE A 91 26.55 10.51 -39.23
CA PHE A 91 25.23 9.90 -39.19
C PHE A 91 24.99 9.10 -40.47
N GLN A 92 24.50 7.87 -40.34
CA GLN A 92 24.09 7.03 -41.46
C GLN A 92 22.69 6.48 -41.19
N GLN A 93 21.75 6.79 -42.08
CA GLN A 93 20.37 6.33 -41.99
C GLN A 93 20.18 5.07 -42.86
N VAL A 94 19.48 4.08 -42.32
CA VAL A 94 19.12 2.84 -43.02
C VAL A 94 17.66 2.50 -42.73
N GLU A 95 16.85 2.34 -43.77
CA GLU A 95 15.48 1.88 -43.63
C GLU A 95 15.43 0.39 -43.28
N ILE A 96 14.64 0.04 -42.27
CA ILE A 96 14.48 -1.34 -41.78
C ILE A 96 13.90 -2.24 -42.88
N ALA A 97 13.03 -1.72 -43.75
CA ALA A 97 12.46 -2.45 -44.88
C ALA A 97 13.54 -2.99 -45.84
N ASN A 98 14.67 -2.28 -45.98
CA ASN A 98 15.79 -2.72 -46.82
C ASN A 98 16.66 -3.79 -46.15
N LEU A 99 16.68 -3.83 -44.80
CA LEU A 99 17.41 -4.83 -44.01
C LEU A 99 16.60 -6.13 -43.82
N LEU A 100 15.29 -6.02 -43.59
CA LEU A 100 14.40 -7.12 -43.22
C LEU A 100 13.20 -7.16 -44.18
N GLN A 101 13.39 -7.73 -45.36
CA GLN A 101 12.40 -7.73 -46.46
C GLN A 101 11.10 -8.52 -46.16
N HIS A 102 11.03 -9.27 -45.06
CA HIS A 102 9.93 -10.21 -44.77
C HIS A 102 9.17 -9.93 -43.46
N ILE A 103 9.49 -8.85 -42.74
CA ILE A 103 8.87 -8.57 -41.44
C ILE A 103 8.21 -7.20 -41.48
N SER A 104 6.89 -7.18 -41.26
CA SER A 104 6.09 -5.96 -41.20
C SER A 104 5.62 -5.72 -39.77
N GLY A 105 5.92 -4.56 -39.22
CA GLY A 105 5.53 -4.16 -37.86
C GLY A 105 6.39 -3.01 -37.35
N SER A 106 5.94 -2.33 -36.28
CA SER A 106 6.74 -1.30 -35.60
C SER A 106 7.94 -1.97 -34.92
N ALA A 107 9.14 -1.53 -35.27
CA ALA A 107 10.34 -2.01 -34.60
C ALA A 107 10.53 -1.31 -33.24
N VAL A 108 11.13 -2.02 -32.29
CA VAL A 108 11.52 -1.48 -30.99
C VAL A 108 12.97 -1.88 -30.73
N LEU A 109 13.81 -0.89 -30.44
CA LEU A 109 15.19 -1.13 -30.02
C LEU A 109 15.21 -1.64 -28.59
N LEU A 110 15.87 -2.77 -28.33
CA LEU A 110 16.06 -3.22 -26.95
C LEU A 110 17.30 -2.55 -26.35
N PRO A 111 17.25 -2.04 -25.10
CA PRO A 111 18.37 -1.37 -24.44
C PRO A 111 19.49 -2.33 -23.97
N SER A 112 19.64 -3.49 -24.62
CA SER A 112 20.65 -4.50 -24.27
C SER A 112 22.05 -4.07 -24.72
N LYS A 113 23.03 -4.13 -23.82
CA LYS A 113 24.44 -3.85 -24.12
C LYS A 113 25.11 -5.08 -24.73
N LEU A 114 24.94 -5.25 -26.04
CA LEU A 114 25.61 -6.31 -26.80
C LEU A 114 26.87 -5.76 -27.46
N ALA A 115 28.00 -6.43 -27.24
CA ALA A 115 29.27 -6.00 -27.84
C ALA A 115 29.21 -6.02 -29.38
N GLY A 116 29.25 -4.86 -30.03
CA GLY A 116 29.28 -4.76 -31.48
C GLY A 116 27.95 -5.06 -32.20
N MET A 117 26.85 -5.26 -31.45
CA MET A 117 25.55 -5.64 -31.99
C MET A 117 24.39 -4.88 -31.32
N VAL A 118 23.25 -4.88 -31.97
CA VAL A 118 21.99 -4.33 -31.47
C VAL A 118 20.87 -5.34 -31.65
N ALA A 119 19.98 -5.43 -30.67
CA ALA A 119 18.79 -6.27 -30.74
C ALA A 119 17.56 -5.42 -31.10
N LEU A 120 16.90 -5.80 -32.18
CA LEU A 120 15.70 -5.14 -32.71
C LEU A 120 14.50 -6.07 -32.62
N LYS A 121 13.48 -5.71 -31.84
CA LYS A 121 12.24 -6.47 -31.69
C LYS A 121 11.22 -5.98 -32.72
N ILE A 122 10.69 -6.89 -33.53
CA ILE A 122 9.60 -6.60 -34.47
C ILE A 122 8.50 -7.65 -34.25
N GLY A 123 7.37 -7.22 -33.71
CA GLY A 123 6.31 -8.13 -33.28
C GLY A 123 6.80 -9.12 -32.21
N LYS A 124 6.71 -10.42 -32.51
CA LYS A 124 7.21 -11.52 -31.64
C LYS A 124 8.59 -12.05 -32.03
N SER A 125 9.26 -11.43 -32.99
CA SER A 125 10.56 -11.87 -33.48
C SER A 125 11.63 -10.88 -33.08
N LEU A 126 12.80 -11.40 -32.76
CA LEU A 126 13.96 -10.59 -32.41
C LEU A 126 15.06 -10.77 -33.44
N SER A 127 15.49 -9.67 -34.04
CA SER A 127 16.55 -9.63 -35.05
C SER A 127 17.81 -9.02 -34.43
N PHE A 128 18.96 -9.63 -34.68
CA PHE A 128 20.26 -9.12 -34.24
C PHE A 128 21.00 -8.48 -35.40
N ILE A 129 21.42 -7.24 -35.20
CA ILE A 129 22.10 -6.44 -36.22
C ILE A 129 23.51 -6.14 -35.74
N LYS A 130 24.51 -6.58 -36.49
CA LYS A 130 25.91 -6.28 -36.23
C LYS A 130 26.30 -4.97 -36.89
N VAL A 131 27.00 -4.13 -36.15
CA VAL A 131 27.56 -2.88 -36.68
C VAL A 131 29.00 -3.15 -37.08
N THR A 132 29.27 -3.19 -38.38
CA THR A 132 30.62 -3.46 -38.90
C THR A 132 31.56 -2.26 -38.70
N ASN A 133 32.86 -2.50 -38.88
CA ASN A 133 33.88 -1.44 -38.87
C ASN A 133 33.67 -0.43 -40.00
N GLU A 134 33.09 -0.85 -41.12
CA GLU A 134 32.78 -0.04 -42.29
C GLU A 134 31.43 0.72 -42.19
N ARG A 135 30.86 0.83 -40.98
CA ARG A 135 29.56 1.47 -40.70
C ARG A 135 28.34 0.80 -41.35
N ARG A 136 28.50 -0.36 -41.98
CA ARG A 136 27.38 -1.15 -42.52
C ARG A 136 26.69 -1.93 -41.40
N LEU A 137 25.37 -1.94 -41.44
CA LEU A 137 24.51 -2.75 -40.59
C LEU A 137 24.23 -4.08 -41.30
N GLU A 138 24.53 -5.18 -40.64
CA GLU A 138 24.30 -6.53 -41.18
C GLU A 138 23.42 -7.33 -40.22
N VAL A 139 22.39 -7.99 -40.74
CA VAL A 139 21.55 -8.89 -39.94
C VAL A 139 22.31 -10.19 -39.72
N VAL A 140 22.54 -10.54 -38.44
CA VAL A 140 23.25 -11.76 -38.05
C VAL A 140 22.31 -12.96 -38.00
N ASP A 141 21.18 -12.80 -37.31
CA ASP A 141 20.19 -13.85 -37.10
C ASP A 141 18.83 -13.22 -36.74
N THR A 142 17.75 -13.96 -36.96
CA THR A 142 16.39 -13.59 -36.54
C THR A 142 15.76 -14.76 -35.83
N ILE A 143 15.51 -14.60 -34.53
CA ILE A 143 14.98 -15.65 -33.67
C ILE A 143 13.50 -15.34 -33.36
N PRO A 144 12.57 -16.25 -33.68
CA PRO A 144 11.16 -16.07 -33.33
C PRO A 144 10.93 -16.32 -31.84
N ARG A 145 9.90 -15.67 -31.27
CA ARG A 145 9.38 -15.88 -29.91
C ARG A 145 10.38 -15.65 -28.77
N VAL A 146 11.37 -14.79 -28.98
CA VAL A 146 12.23 -14.31 -27.89
C VAL A 146 11.52 -13.17 -27.19
N GLU A 147 11.30 -13.32 -25.89
CA GLU A 147 10.67 -12.27 -25.09
C GLU A 147 11.70 -11.25 -24.61
N VAL A 148 12.82 -11.72 -24.07
CA VAL A 148 13.83 -10.90 -23.39
C VAL A 148 15.25 -11.38 -23.72
N VAL A 149 16.18 -10.42 -23.78
CA VAL A 149 17.62 -10.65 -23.97
C VAL A 149 18.40 -10.01 -22.82
N SER A 150 19.43 -10.72 -22.33
CA SER A 150 20.34 -10.17 -21.33
C SER A 150 21.39 -9.25 -21.94
N ASP A 151 22.02 -8.45 -21.09
CA ASP A 151 23.28 -7.80 -21.45
C ASP A 151 24.38 -8.84 -21.72
N SER A 152 25.39 -8.43 -22.49
CA SER A 152 26.55 -9.29 -22.76
C SER A 152 27.50 -9.35 -21.56
N LEU A 153 28.00 -10.56 -21.30
CA LEU A 153 28.93 -10.87 -20.21
C LEU A 153 30.24 -11.41 -20.77
N SER A 154 31.34 -10.75 -20.46
CA SER A 154 32.70 -11.22 -20.79
C SER A 154 33.12 -12.33 -19.83
N PHE A 155 33.52 -13.49 -20.35
CA PHE A 155 33.94 -14.63 -19.52
C PHE A 155 35.38 -15.11 -19.78
N SER A 156 35.94 -14.80 -20.94
CA SER A 156 37.34 -15.03 -21.30
C SER A 156 37.86 -13.90 -22.21
N GLU A 157 39.18 -13.81 -22.43
CA GLU A 157 39.75 -12.79 -23.32
C GLU A 157 39.15 -12.88 -24.72
N GLY A 158 38.39 -11.85 -25.11
CA GLY A 158 37.76 -11.74 -26.43
C GLY A 158 36.47 -12.58 -26.63
N GLN A 159 35.95 -13.26 -25.60
CA GLN A 159 34.66 -13.94 -25.68
C GLN A 159 33.62 -13.33 -24.74
N SER A 160 32.46 -13.01 -25.32
CA SER A 160 31.27 -12.58 -24.60
C SER A 160 30.14 -13.59 -24.81
N ALA A 161 29.28 -13.72 -23.81
CA ALA A 161 28.06 -14.52 -23.85
C ALA A 161 26.86 -13.64 -23.53
N PHE A 162 25.69 -13.99 -24.05
CA PHE A 162 24.41 -13.36 -23.72
C PHE A 162 23.30 -14.42 -23.63
N GLY A 163 22.31 -14.15 -22.80
CA GLY A 163 21.16 -15.02 -22.57
C GLY A 163 19.96 -14.59 -23.39
N LEU A 164 19.31 -15.56 -24.02
CA LEU A 164 18.03 -15.44 -24.70
C LEU A 164 16.99 -16.20 -23.88
N LEU A 165 15.84 -15.58 -23.66
CA LEU A 165 14.78 -16.21 -22.90
C LEU A 165 13.49 -16.27 -23.72
N GLN A 166 12.94 -17.48 -23.82
CA GLN A 166 11.67 -17.77 -24.48
C GLN A 166 10.71 -18.37 -23.45
N GLN A 167 9.47 -17.90 -23.44
CA GLN A 167 8.43 -18.40 -22.54
C GLN A 167 7.31 -19.05 -23.34
N ASP A 168 6.98 -20.30 -23.02
CA ASP A 168 5.86 -21.05 -23.58
C ASP A 168 4.96 -21.52 -22.44
N GLY A 169 3.95 -20.70 -22.13
CA GLY A 169 3.05 -20.92 -20.99
C GLY A 169 3.80 -20.93 -19.66
N SER A 170 3.82 -22.08 -19.00
CA SER A 170 4.54 -22.31 -17.73
C SER A 170 6.01 -22.67 -17.90
N LYS A 171 6.48 -22.94 -19.13
CA LYS A 171 7.88 -23.32 -19.37
C LYS A 171 8.70 -22.15 -19.86
N ILE A 172 9.84 -21.94 -19.23
CA ILE A 172 10.82 -20.95 -19.65
C ILE A 172 12.04 -21.68 -20.17
N TYR A 173 12.47 -21.30 -21.37
CA TYR A 173 13.67 -21.78 -22.04
C TYR A 173 14.73 -20.68 -21.99
N LEU A 174 15.86 -20.96 -21.34
CA LEU A 174 17.04 -20.11 -21.35
C LEU A 174 18.08 -20.71 -22.30
N THR A 175 18.49 -19.92 -23.28
CA THR A 175 19.57 -20.25 -24.19
C THR A 175 20.70 -19.24 -24.06
N ILE A 176 21.91 -19.69 -23.77
CA ILE A 176 23.09 -18.82 -23.72
C ILE A 176 23.88 -19.01 -25.02
N LYS A 177 24.08 -17.91 -25.75
CA LYS A 177 24.86 -17.87 -26.98
C LYS A 177 26.14 -17.06 -26.78
N THR A 178 27.14 -17.38 -27.59
CA THR A 178 28.39 -16.62 -27.69
C THR A 178 28.23 -15.49 -28.69
N GLY A 179 28.80 -14.30 -28.41
CA GLY A 179 28.75 -13.17 -29.34
C GLY A 179 29.39 -13.46 -30.71
N ASN A 180 30.40 -14.34 -30.72
CA ASN A 180 31.20 -14.66 -31.91
C ASN A 180 30.69 -15.90 -32.68
N ASP A 181 30.04 -16.85 -32.02
CA ASP A 181 29.54 -18.09 -32.63
C ASP A 181 28.06 -18.28 -32.32
N TRP A 182 27.24 -18.17 -33.38
CA TRP A 182 25.77 -18.18 -33.34
C TRP A 182 25.16 -19.55 -33.60
N ARG A 183 25.98 -20.51 -34.08
CA ARG A 183 25.54 -21.88 -34.43
C ARG A 183 25.58 -22.82 -33.23
N SER A 184 26.45 -22.54 -32.26
CA SER A 184 26.57 -23.35 -31.05
C SER A 184 25.87 -22.67 -29.86
N HIS A 185 25.24 -23.47 -29.02
CA HIS A 185 24.67 -23.04 -27.75
C HIS A 185 25.66 -23.38 -26.64
N LEU A 186 26.05 -22.40 -25.83
CA LEU A 186 26.88 -22.63 -24.64
C LEU A 186 26.08 -23.33 -23.54
N LEU A 187 24.79 -23.00 -23.46
CA LEU A 187 23.85 -23.59 -22.52
C LEU A 187 22.44 -23.52 -23.10
N GLU A 188 21.67 -24.58 -22.92
CA GLU A 188 20.24 -24.60 -23.18
C GLU A 188 19.57 -25.33 -22.02
N GLU A 189 18.74 -24.61 -21.27
CA GLU A 189 18.06 -25.12 -20.09
C GLU A 189 16.57 -24.72 -20.14
N SER A 190 15.72 -25.60 -19.64
CA SER A 190 14.28 -25.35 -19.52
C SER A 190 13.81 -25.63 -18.11
N PHE A 191 12.88 -24.83 -17.60
CA PHE A 191 12.30 -25.03 -16.28
C PHE A 191 10.82 -24.64 -16.24
N GLU A 192 10.11 -25.17 -15.25
CA GLU A 192 8.69 -24.89 -15.02
C GLU A 192 8.52 -23.79 -13.97
N VAL A 193 7.63 -22.85 -14.29
CA VAL A 193 7.25 -21.71 -13.47
C VAL A 193 5.73 -21.69 -13.34
N ASP A 194 5.24 -21.30 -12.16
CA ASP A 194 3.81 -21.15 -11.93
C ASP A 194 3.20 -20.12 -12.90
N GLN A 195 2.07 -20.47 -13.51
CA GLN A 195 1.39 -19.62 -14.48
C GLN A 195 0.94 -18.25 -13.91
N HIS A 196 0.83 -18.14 -12.58
CA HIS A 196 0.39 -16.93 -11.91
C HIS A 196 1.43 -15.80 -11.88
N ARG A 197 2.68 -16.06 -12.27
CA ARG A 197 3.79 -15.08 -12.21
C ARG A 197 3.89 -14.15 -13.43
N GLY A 198 3.02 -14.32 -14.42
CA GLY A 198 2.99 -13.51 -15.62
C GLY A 198 4.15 -13.78 -16.59
N PHE A 199 4.53 -12.76 -17.37
CA PHE A 199 5.62 -12.86 -18.35
C PHE A 199 6.98 -12.47 -17.77
N VAL A 200 8.07 -12.92 -18.41
CA VAL A 200 9.42 -12.46 -18.06
C VAL A 200 9.62 -11.01 -18.50
N HIS A 201 10.03 -10.16 -17.58
CA HIS A 201 10.30 -8.74 -17.83
C HIS A 201 11.79 -8.48 -18.11
N LYS A 202 12.70 -9.07 -17.33
CA LYS A 202 14.15 -8.86 -17.49
C LYS A 202 14.97 -10.09 -17.11
N VAL A 203 16.14 -10.25 -17.71
CA VAL A 203 17.09 -11.33 -17.38
C VAL A 203 18.51 -10.80 -17.26
N PHE A 204 19.21 -11.24 -16.22
CA PHE A 204 20.62 -10.97 -15.98
C PHE A 204 21.37 -12.29 -15.92
N ILE A 205 22.53 -12.35 -16.56
CA ILE A 205 23.38 -13.54 -16.53
C ILE A 205 24.65 -13.27 -15.73
N ASN A 206 25.14 -14.29 -15.05
CA ASN A 206 26.44 -14.28 -14.39
C ASN A 206 27.15 -15.61 -14.66
N ASN A 207 28.48 -15.62 -14.67
CA ASN A 207 29.28 -16.82 -14.88
C ASN A 207 30.01 -17.24 -13.60
N TYR A 208 30.40 -18.51 -13.55
CA TYR A 208 31.26 -19.06 -12.50
C TYR A 208 32.11 -20.20 -13.07
N ILE A 209 33.23 -20.49 -12.43
CA ILE A 209 34.11 -21.59 -12.85
C ILE A 209 33.66 -22.86 -12.11
N ARG A 210 33.37 -23.92 -12.87
CA ARG A 210 33.01 -25.25 -12.37
C ARG A 210 34.26 -26.01 -11.92
N THR A 211 34.06 -27.13 -11.21
CA THR A 211 35.16 -27.98 -10.71
C THR A 211 36.01 -28.60 -11.82
N ASP A 212 35.43 -28.79 -13.01
CA ASP A 212 36.09 -29.24 -14.23
C ASP A 212 36.81 -28.12 -14.99
N ARG A 213 36.90 -26.91 -14.41
CA ARG A 213 37.43 -25.68 -15.03
C ARG A 213 36.63 -25.18 -16.25
N THR A 214 35.42 -25.68 -16.46
CA THR A 214 34.50 -25.12 -17.46
C THR A 214 33.71 -23.94 -16.89
N TYR A 215 33.14 -23.12 -17.77
CA TYR A 215 32.28 -22.03 -17.37
C TYR A 215 30.85 -22.52 -17.16
N GLY A 216 30.32 -22.29 -15.96
CA GLY A 216 28.90 -22.38 -15.66
C GLY A 216 28.24 -21.01 -15.70
N PHE A 217 26.93 -20.99 -15.92
CA PHE A 217 26.14 -19.76 -15.94
C PHE A 217 24.99 -19.83 -14.94
N ARG A 218 24.61 -18.66 -14.41
CA ARG A 218 23.43 -18.42 -13.59
C ARG A 218 22.61 -17.33 -14.24
N ALA A 219 21.30 -17.47 -14.18
CA ALA A 219 20.39 -16.42 -14.65
C ALA A 219 19.53 -15.93 -13.49
N LEU A 220 19.52 -14.62 -13.28
CA LEU A 220 18.56 -13.94 -12.44
C LEU A 220 17.46 -13.39 -13.33
N ILE A 221 16.24 -13.87 -13.11
CA ILE A 221 15.07 -13.56 -13.92
C ILE A 221 14.13 -12.69 -13.09
N VAL A 222 13.69 -11.59 -13.68
CA VAL A 222 12.70 -10.68 -13.10
C VAL A 222 11.39 -10.90 -13.85
N MET A 223 10.38 -11.34 -13.13
CA MET A 223 9.04 -11.57 -13.64
C MET A 223 8.21 -10.26 -13.61
N GLU A 224 7.07 -10.26 -14.31
CA GLU A 224 6.11 -9.15 -14.36
C GLU A 224 5.49 -8.84 -12.99
N ASP A 225 5.28 -9.85 -12.15
CA ASP A 225 4.81 -9.71 -10.76
C ASP A 225 5.88 -9.22 -9.77
N HIS A 226 7.04 -8.78 -10.28
CA HIS A 226 8.22 -8.39 -9.51
C HIS A 226 8.84 -9.53 -8.69
N SER A 227 8.54 -10.80 -9.00
CA SER A 227 9.26 -11.92 -8.42
C SER A 227 10.64 -12.10 -9.04
N LEU A 228 11.60 -12.51 -8.21
CA LEU A 228 13.00 -12.72 -8.58
C LEU A 228 13.33 -14.20 -8.47
N LEU A 229 13.73 -14.79 -9.59
CA LEU A 229 14.09 -16.20 -9.69
C LEU A 229 15.59 -16.31 -10.01
N LEU A 230 16.37 -16.97 -9.14
CA LEU A 230 17.74 -17.34 -9.48
C LEU A 230 17.80 -18.79 -9.96
N MET A 231 18.22 -18.96 -11.20
CA MET A 231 18.39 -20.23 -11.85
C MET A 231 19.87 -20.63 -11.94
N GLN A 232 20.14 -21.92 -11.73
CA GLN A 232 21.42 -22.56 -12.02
C GLN A 232 21.17 -24.02 -12.38
N GLN A 233 21.80 -24.51 -13.45
CA GLN A 233 21.81 -25.94 -13.81
C GLN A 233 20.39 -26.54 -13.98
N GLY A 234 19.49 -25.80 -14.61
CA GLY A 234 18.12 -26.23 -14.90
C GLY A 234 17.18 -26.25 -13.68
N ALA A 235 17.61 -25.70 -12.54
CA ALA A 235 16.81 -25.63 -11.32
C ALA A 235 16.76 -24.19 -10.76
N ILE A 236 15.65 -23.88 -10.09
CA ILE A 236 15.48 -22.65 -9.32
C ILE A 236 16.16 -22.86 -7.96
N ILE A 237 17.25 -22.14 -7.68
CA ILE A 237 17.97 -22.23 -6.40
C ILE A 237 17.21 -21.50 -5.30
N TRP A 238 16.72 -20.30 -5.62
CA TRP A 238 15.91 -19.50 -4.72
C TRP A 238 14.91 -18.67 -5.51
N ASN A 239 13.80 -18.39 -4.82
CA ASN A 239 12.76 -17.48 -5.26
C ASN A 239 12.59 -16.39 -4.19
N ARG A 240 12.37 -15.15 -4.62
CA ARG A 240 12.10 -14.00 -3.75
C ARG A 240 10.96 -13.17 -4.34
N GLU A 241 9.95 -12.94 -3.51
CA GLU A 241 8.78 -12.11 -3.88
C GLU A 241 9.03 -10.65 -3.48
N ASP A 242 9.50 -9.81 -4.40
CA ASP A 242 9.70 -8.37 -4.15
C ASP A 242 8.42 -7.54 -4.35
N GLY A 243 7.35 -8.12 -4.94
CA GLY A 243 6.02 -7.47 -5.00
C GLY A 243 5.46 -7.09 -3.62
N LEU A 244 5.85 -7.81 -2.57
CA LEU A 244 5.47 -7.51 -1.18
C LEU A 244 6.11 -6.22 -0.63
N ALA A 245 7.03 -5.58 -1.36
CA ALA A 245 7.63 -4.31 -0.95
C ALA A 245 6.69 -3.10 -1.16
N SER A 246 5.63 -3.25 -1.97
CA SER A 246 4.67 -2.17 -2.27
C SER A 246 3.23 -2.58 -1.95
N ILE A 247 2.93 -2.68 -0.66
CA ILE A 247 1.58 -3.02 -0.20
C ILE A 247 0.73 -1.74 -0.14
N ILE A 248 -0.39 -1.72 -0.86
CA ILE A 248 -1.36 -0.61 -0.85
C ILE A 248 -2.28 -0.75 0.36
N ASP A 249 -2.85 -1.94 0.54
CA ASP A 249 -3.83 -2.21 1.60
C ASP A 249 -3.67 -3.63 2.15
N VAL A 250 -4.05 -3.80 3.42
CA VAL A 250 -3.99 -5.09 4.12
C VAL A 250 -5.29 -5.31 4.88
N THR A 251 -5.93 -6.42 4.58
CA THR A 251 -7.08 -6.92 5.31
C THR A 251 -6.76 -8.26 5.95
N THR A 252 -7.46 -8.57 7.02
CA THR A 252 -7.31 -9.79 7.80
C THR A 252 -8.60 -10.61 7.69
N SER A 253 -8.48 -11.93 7.68
CA SER A 253 -9.61 -12.85 7.71
C SER A 253 -9.43 -13.85 8.86
N GLU A 254 -10.53 -14.15 9.57
CA GLU A 254 -10.55 -15.31 10.46
C GLU A 254 -10.37 -16.60 9.64
N LEU A 255 -9.64 -17.55 10.20
CA LEU A 255 -9.56 -18.91 9.65
C LEU A 255 -10.86 -19.66 9.94
N THR A 256 -11.15 -20.67 9.13
CA THR A 256 -12.32 -21.53 9.34
C THR A 256 -12.17 -22.35 10.61
N VAL A 257 -13.30 -22.59 11.29
CA VAL A 257 -13.35 -23.52 12.42
C VAL A 257 -13.25 -24.94 11.86
N GLU A 258 -12.46 -25.79 12.50
CA GLU A 258 -12.42 -27.22 12.18
C GLU A 258 -13.84 -27.78 12.34
N LYS A 259 -14.50 -28.11 11.22
CA LYS A 259 -15.80 -28.79 11.25
C LYS A 259 -15.56 -30.16 11.89
N ALA A 260 -15.89 -30.32 13.17
CA ALA A 260 -16.11 -31.63 13.74
C ALA A 260 -17.17 -32.31 12.86
N GLY A 261 -16.79 -33.46 12.27
CA GLY A 261 -17.47 -34.07 11.12
C GLY A 261 -18.98 -34.11 11.25
N VAL A 262 -19.64 -33.68 10.17
CA VAL A 262 -21.10 -33.71 9.97
C VAL A 262 -21.62 -35.14 10.18
N VAL A 263 -22.29 -35.34 11.32
CA VAL A 263 -23.37 -36.29 11.64
C VAL A 263 -23.09 -37.81 11.54
N SER A 264 -22.17 -38.32 10.71
CA SER A 264 -21.87 -39.77 10.62
C SER A 264 -20.74 -40.25 11.55
N LYS A 265 -20.06 -39.33 12.25
CA LYS A 265 -18.93 -39.60 13.17
C LYS A 265 -19.27 -39.49 14.66
N VAL A 266 -20.53 -39.24 15.01
CA VAL A 266 -20.92 -38.88 16.38
C VAL A 266 -20.67 -40.02 17.37
N GLU A 267 -20.84 -41.29 16.99
CA GLU A 267 -20.66 -42.43 17.91
C GLU A 267 -19.19 -42.69 18.27
N HIS A 268 -18.28 -42.70 17.28
CA HIS A 268 -16.84 -42.85 17.54
C HIS A 268 -16.26 -41.60 18.22
N SER A 269 -16.77 -40.41 17.88
CA SER A 269 -16.37 -39.15 18.51
C SER A 269 -16.79 -39.06 19.98
N LEU A 270 -17.91 -39.67 20.38
CA LEU A 270 -18.41 -39.57 21.76
C LEU A 270 -17.63 -40.48 22.71
N PHE A 271 -17.22 -41.67 22.25
CA PHE A 271 -16.36 -42.56 23.02
C PHE A 271 -14.93 -42.00 23.16
N GLU A 272 -14.33 -41.48 22.09
CA GLU A 272 -13.04 -40.80 22.14
C GLU A 272 -13.10 -39.53 23.00
N TRP A 273 -14.20 -38.77 22.95
CA TRP A 273 -14.43 -37.60 23.79
C TRP A 273 -14.54 -37.97 25.27
N LEU A 274 -15.32 -39.01 25.62
CA LEU A 274 -15.44 -39.54 26.98
C LEU A 274 -14.09 -40.06 27.49
N GLN A 275 -13.35 -40.79 26.66
CA GLN A 275 -12.02 -41.28 27.01
C GLN A 275 -11.04 -40.12 27.24
N GLY A 276 -11.08 -39.07 26.41
CA GLY A 276 -10.31 -37.85 26.60
C GLY A 276 -10.65 -37.11 27.90
N HIS A 277 -11.94 -37.01 28.25
CA HIS A 277 -12.38 -36.43 29.51
C HIS A 277 -11.98 -37.27 30.73
N LEU A 278 -12.05 -38.60 30.63
CA LEU A 278 -11.60 -39.51 31.69
C LEU A 278 -10.09 -39.43 31.90
N LEU A 279 -9.31 -39.38 30.83
CA LEU A 279 -7.86 -39.17 30.89
C LEU A 279 -7.51 -37.81 31.52
N LYS A 280 -8.24 -36.75 31.14
CA LYS A 280 -8.07 -35.42 31.75
C LYS A 280 -8.41 -35.42 33.23
N LEU A 281 -9.51 -36.09 33.63
CA LEU A 281 -9.92 -36.24 35.02
C LEU A 281 -8.89 -37.02 35.85
N LYS A 282 -8.42 -38.17 35.34
CA LYS A 282 -7.34 -38.96 35.95
C LYS A 282 -6.06 -38.13 36.11
N GLY A 283 -5.70 -37.34 35.10
CA GLY A 283 -4.56 -36.42 35.15
C GLY A 283 -4.71 -35.32 36.19
N THR A 284 -5.90 -34.70 36.30
CA THR A 284 -6.19 -33.66 37.30
C THR A 284 -6.23 -34.21 38.73
N LEU A 285 -6.70 -35.44 38.91
CA LEU A 285 -6.76 -36.13 40.20
C LEU A 285 -5.44 -36.83 40.60
N MET A 286 -4.36 -36.69 39.82
CA MET A 286 -3.08 -37.38 40.03
C MET A 286 -3.20 -38.92 40.08
N LEU A 287 -4.18 -39.49 39.39
CA LEU A 287 -4.46 -40.93 39.30
C LEU A 287 -4.01 -41.53 37.94
N ALA A 288 -3.31 -40.76 37.11
CA ALA A 288 -2.90 -41.18 35.77
C ALA A 288 -1.69 -42.13 35.81
N THR A 289 -1.79 -43.26 35.12
CA THR A 289 -0.67 -44.18 34.89
C THR A 289 0.35 -43.56 33.91
N PRO A 290 1.59 -44.08 33.82
CA PRO A 290 2.58 -43.62 32.85
C PRO A 290 2.07 -43.68 31.39
N ASP A 291 1.26 -44.70 31.06
CA ASP A 291 0.63 -44.84 29.75
C ASP A 291 -0.47 -43.80 29.51
N ASP A 292 -1.28 -43.49 30.53
CA ASP A 292 -2.29 -42.42 30.47
C ASP A 292 -1.61 -41.05 30.27
N ILE A 293 -0.47 -40.80 30.92
CA ILE A 293 0.33 -39.57 30.74
C ILE A 293 0.89 -39.50 29.32
N ALA A 294 1.42 -40.60 28.78
CA ALA A 294 1.90 -40.68 27.40
C ALA A 294 0.77 -40.45 26.39
N ALA A 295 -0.43 -40.97 26.64
CA ALA A 295 -1.62 -40.72 25.81
C ALA A 295 -2.05 -39.24 25.85
N ILE A 296 -2.06 -38.61 27.03
CA ILE A 296 -2.33 -37.17 27.17
C ILE A 296 -1.29 -36.33 26.43
N GLN A 297 0.00 -36.70 26.51
CA GLN A 297 1.07 -36.01 25.80
C GLN A 297 0.93 -36.14 24.27
N ARG A 298 0.58 -37.34 23.77
CA ARG A 298 0.31 -37.55 22.34
C ARG A 298 -0.87 -36.72 21.84
N LEU A 299 -1.98 -36.66 22.58
CA LEU A 299 -3.13 -35.83 22.24
C LEU A 299 -2.79 -34.32 22.25
N ARG A 300 -1.95 -33.88 23.19
CA ARG A 300 -1.43 -32.50 23.22
C ARG A 300 -0.52 -32.20 22.03
N LEU A 301 0.31 -33.14 21.59
CA LEU A 301 1.18 -32.96 20.44
C LEU A 301 0.40 -32.87 19.13
N GLN A 302 -0.61 -33.72 18.92
CA GLN A 302 -1.48 -33.67 17.75
C GLN A 302 -2.33 -32.39 17.67
N SER A 303 -2.76 -31.85 18.81
CA SER A 303 -3.47 -30.56 18.88
C SER A 303 -2.52 -29.34 18.81
N ALA A 304 -1.21 -29.52 18.97
CA ALA A 304 -0.21 -28.47 18.94
C ALA A 304 0.41 -28.22 17.54
N GLU A 305 -0.07 -28.86 16.48
CA GLU A 305 0.44 -28.65 15.13
C GLU A 305 0.37 -27.16 14.73
N LYS A 306 1.55 -26.54 14.58
CA LYS A 306 1.70 -25.13 14.23
C LYS A 306 1.36 -24.82 12.76
N SER A 307 1.29 -25.86 11.92
CA SER A 307 0.99 -25.77 10.48
C SER A 307 -0.50 -25.91 10.14
N LYS A 308 -1.37 -26.24 11.11
CA LYS A 308 -2.82 -26.30 10.84
C LYS A 308 -3.36 -24.91 10.45
N MET A 309 -3.96 -24.85 9.26
CA MET A 309 -4.69 -23.69 8.73
C MET A 309 -6.14 -23.68 9.23
N THR A 310 -6.33 -23.89 10.53
CA THR A 310 -7.62 -23.83 11.21
C THR A 310 -7.58 -22.78 12.32
N ARG A 311 -8.75 -22.25 12.67
CA ARG A 311 -8.85 -21.24 13.72
C ARG A 311 -8.41 -21.81 15.06
N ASP A 312 -7.55 -21.07 15.76
CA ASP A 312 -7.19 -21.39 17.13
C ASP A 312 -8.28 -20.94 18.13
N HIS A 313 -8.24 -21.46 19.36
CA HIS A 313 -9.22 -21.14 20.40
C HIS A 313 -9.25 -19.64 20.73
N ASN A 314 -8.09 -18.97 20.69
CA ASN A 314 -7.93 -17.57 21.06
C ASN A 314 -8.09 -16.60 19.87
N GLY A 315 -8.21 -17.11 18.64
CA GLY A 315 -8.29 -16.31 17.43
C GLY A 315 -7.00 -15.54 17.10
N PHE A 316 -5.84 -16.05 17.52
CA PHE A 316 -4.54 -15.50 17.15
C PHE A 316 -4.10 -15.88 15.74
N ARG A 317 -4.57 -17.00 15.20
CA ARG A 317 -4.26 -17.41 13.83
C ARG A 317 -5.26 -16.75 12.87
N LYS A 318 -4.73 -15.87 12.03
CA LYS A 318 -5.49 -15.14 11.02
C LYS A 318 -4.77 -15.18 9.68
N LEU A 319 -5.55 -15.19 8.61
CA LEU A 319 -5.04 -15.04 7.26
C LEU A 319 -4.88 -13.54 6.98
N LEU A 320 -3.70 -13.15 6.49
CA LEU A 320 -3.46 -11.78 6.02
C LEU A 320 -3.59 -11.76 4.51
N ILE A 321 -4.36 -10.81 4.02
CA ILE A 321 -4.61 -10.56 2.60
C ILE A 321 -4.05 -9.17 2.32
N GLY A 322 -2.94 -9.10 1.58
CA GLY A 322 -2.32 -7.86 1.16
C GLY A 322 -2.57 -7.60 -0.32
N ALA A 323 -2.98 -6.38 -0.67
CA ALA A 323 -3.08 -5.91 -2.04
C ALA A 323 -1.84 -5.10 -2.43
N GLN A 324 -1.31 -5.35 -3.62
CA GLN A 324 -0.09 -4.72 -4.14
C GLN A 324 -0.40 -3.77 -5.29
N ASP A 325 0.48 -2.79 -5.52
CA ASP A 325 0.43 -1.91 -6.68
C ASP A 325 1.19 -2.53 -7.86
N THR A 326 0.48 -2.99 -8.90
CA THR A 326 1.07 -3.56 -10.11
C THR A 326 1.11 -2.58 -11.28
N SER A 327 0.85 -1.28 -11.05
CA SER A 327 0.67 -0.25 -12.09
C SER A 327 1.89 0.07 -12.99
N VAL A 328 2.98 -0.70 -12.90
CA VAL A 328 4.15 -0.56 -13.79
C VAL A 328 4.12 -1.54 -14.97
N ALA A 329 3.21 -2.53 -14.99
CA ALA A 329 3.01 -3.41 -16.14
C ALA A 329 1.86 -2.92 -17.03
N SER A 330 2.22 -2.16 -18.08
CA SER A 330 1.44 -1.82 -19.29
C SER A 330 -0.02 -1.34 -19.13
N ALA A 331 -0.28 -0.17 -19.71
CA ALA A 331 -1.60 0.44 -19.83
C ALA A 331 -2.66 -0.50 -20.47
N SER A 332 -3.38 -1.24 -19.63
CA SER A 332 -4.75 -1.68 -19.87
C SER A 332 -5.42 -2.02 -18.54
N SER A 333 -6.36 -1.18 -18.13
CA SER A 333 -7.27 -1.34 -16.98
C SER A 333 -6.62 -1.60 -15.63
N SER A 334 -6.48 -0.53 -14.84
CA SER A 334 -6.35 -0.62 -13.38
C SER A 334 -7.56 -1.35 -12.79
N CYS A 335 -7.41 -2.65 -12.53
CA CYS A 335 -8.45 -3.50 -11.95
C CYS A 335 -8.26 -3.64 -10.45
N ILE A 336 -9.14 -3.02 -9.66
CA ILE A 336 -9.29 -3.34 -8.24
C ILE A 336 -10.08 -4.65 -8.17
N ARG A 337 -9.41 -5.74 -7.79
CA ARG A 337 -10.01 -7.08 -7.63
C ARG A 337 -10.78 -7.11 -6.30
N LEU A 338 -12.09 -6.87 -6.34
CA LEU A 338 -12.98 -6.95 -5.18
C LEU A 338 -13.78 -8.25 -5.25
N GLU A 339 -13.44 -9.26 -4.43
CA GLU A 339 -14.32 -10.31 -3.87
C GLU A 339 -13.49 -11.47 -3.24
N PRO A 340 -14.10 -12.39 -2.45
CA PRO A 340 -13.36 -13.29 -1.57
C PRO A 340 -12.50 -14.25 -2.37
N ILE A 341 -11.19 -14.00 -2.30
CA ILE A 341 -10.20 -15.03 -2.49
C ILE A 341 -10.58 -16.12 -1.49
N SER A 342 -10.96 -17.29 -1.99
CA SER A 342 -11.20 -18.45 -1.13
C SER A 342 -9.94 -18.69 -0.26
N PRO A 343 -10.01 -19.43 0.86
CA PRO A 343 -8.79 -19.83 1.58
C PRO A 343 -7.75 -20.50 0.66
N CYS A 344 -8.17 -20.98 -0.51
CA CYS A 344 -7.38 -21.62 -1.55
C CYS A 344 -6.93 -20.70 -2.69
N GLY A 345 -7.27 -19.40 -2.71
CA GLY A 345 -6.79 -18.50 -3.77
C GLY A 345 -7.71 -18.37 -4.99
N GLU A 346 -8.83 -19.09 -5.03
CA GLU A 346 -9.67 -19.20 -6.23
C GLU A 346 -10.70 -18.06 -6.34
N GLU A 347 -10.87 -17.56 -7.57
CA GLU A 347 -11.88 -16.57 -7.91
C GLU A 347 -13.28 -17.19 -7.94
N LEU A 348 -14.21 -16.63 -7.16
CA LEU A 348 -15.58 -17.15 -7.10
C LEU A 348 -16.46 -16.58 -8.20
N ASN A 349 -16.51 -15.25 -8.36
CA ASN A 349 -17.27 -14.58 -9.42
C ASN A 349 -16.63 -13.22 -9.74
N PHE A 350 -16.27 -12.97 -11.00
CA PHE A 350 -15.74 -11.68 -11.43
C PHE A 350 -16.87 -10.84 -12.03
N LEU A 351 -17.16 -9.70 -11.39
CA LEU A 351 -18.03 -8.65 -11.95
C LEU A 351 -17.16 -7.43 -12.27
N ALA A 352 -16.96 -7.16 -13.55
CA ALA A 352 -16.24 -5.96 -13.97
C ALA A 352 -17.05 -4.71 -13.57
N PRO A 353 -16.44 -3.71 -12.90
CA PRO A 353 -17.12 -2.46 -12.64
C PRO A 353 -17.42 -1.76 -13.98
N VAL A 354 -18.68 -1.41 -14.20
CA VAL A 354 -19.14 -0.75 -15.43
C VAL A 354 -18.70 0.72 -15.49
N HIS A 355 -18.36 1.31 -14.34
CA HIS A 355 -18.03 2.73 -14.19
C HIS A 355 -16.73 2.94 -13.40
N SER A 356 -16.08 4.08 -13.62
CA SER A 356 -14.92 4.50 -12.82
C SER A 356 -15.36 4.79 -11.38
N ILE A 357 -14.77 4.08 -10.43
CA ILE A 357 -15.13 4.16 -9.00
C ILE A 357 -14.33 5.28 -8.33
N ALA A 358 -15.02 6.18 -7.62
CA ALA A 358 -14.40 7.22 -6.79
C ALA A 358 -14.30 6.80 -5.31
N GLN A 359 -15.32 6.13 -4.77
CA GLN A 359 -15.36 5.75 -3.35
C GLN A 359 -16.19 4.49 -3.12
N VAL A 360 -15.76 3.64 -2.19
CA VAL A 360 -16.53 2.45 -1.75
C VAL A 360 -16.82 2.57 -0.26
N THR A 361 -18.09 2.45 0.12
CA THR A 361 -18.55 2.54 1.50
C THR A 361 -19.32 1.29 1.90
N PRO A 362 -18.81 0.48 2.85
CA PRO A 362 -19.49 -0.72 3.29
C PRO A 362 -20.62 -0.38 4.27
N LEU A 363 -21.85 -0.71 3.93
CA LEU A 363 -23.06 -0.42 4.71
C LEU A 363 -23.20 -1.42 5.87
N PRO A 364 -23.88 -1.07 6.98
CA PRO A 364 -24.05 -1.97 8.13
C PRO A 364 -25.11 -3.07 7.91
N PHE A 365 -25.70 -3.15 6.72
CA PHE A 365 -26.78 -4.07 6.38
C PHE A 365 -26.23 -5.32 5.69
N THR A 366 -26.91 -6.44 5.91
CA THR A 366 -26.63 -7.73 5.27
C THR A 366 -27.89 -8.27 4.61
N ASP A 367 -27.73 -9.00 3.52
CA ASP A 367 -28.82 -9.77 2.91
C ASP A 367 -29.10 -11.08 3.66
N SER A 368 -30.06 -11.88 3.16
CA SER A 368 -30.39 -13.20 3.72
C SER A 368 -29.25 -14.23 3.63
N ILE A 369 -28.27 -13.97 2.77
CA ILE A 369 -27.07 -14.77 2.61
C ILE A 369 -25.97 -14.23 3.54
N GLU A 370 -26.23 -13.27 4.44
CA GLU A 370 -25.21 -12.62 5.28
C GLU A 370 -24.10 -11.88 4.49
N GLN A 371 -24.31 -11.60 3.20
CA GLN A 371 -23.42 -10.73 2.43
C GLN A 371 -23.68 -9.28 2.79
N ARG A 372 -22.60 -8.54 3.05
CA ARG A 372 -22.67 -7.12 3.42
C ARG A 372 -22.94 -6.25 2.20
N LEU A 373 -23.87 -5.31 2.34
CA LEU A 373 -24.15 -4.35 1.28
C LEU A 373 -23.03 -3.30 1.19
N HIS A 374 -22.65 -2.94 -0.03
CA HIS A 374 -21.63 -1.95 -0.37
C HIS A 374 -22.22 -0.90 -1.30
N LEU A 375 -21.96 0.37 -0.97
CA LEU A 375 -22.29 1.52 -1.79
C LEU A 375 -21.03 1.97 -2.53
N VAL A 376 -21.06 1.93 -3.85
CA VAL A 376 -19.96 2.33 -4.73
C VAL A 376 -20.33 3.64 -5.42
N ILE A 377 -19.60 4.72 -5.16
CA ILE A 377 -19.81 6.01 -5.81
C ILE A 377 -18.95 6.08 -7.07
N ASP A 378 -19.55 6.39 -8.21
CA ASP A 378 -18.84 6.60 -9.47
C ASP A 378 -18.11 7.96 -9.51
N ALA A 379 -17.32 8.21 -10.56
CA ALA A 379 -16.60 9.47 -10.75
C ALA A 379 -17.52 10.69 -11.02
N VAL A 380 -18.78 10.45 -11.41
CA VAL A 380 -19.80 11.49 -11.66
C VAL A 380 -20.52 11.87 -10.37
N GLY A 381 -20.50 11.00 -9.36
CA GLY A 381 -21.17 11.13 -8.07
C GLY A 381 -22.35 10.18 -7.87
N ASN A 382 -22.75 9.34 -8.83
CA ASN A 382 -23.87 8.41 -8.64
C ASN A 382 -23.47 7.22 -7.76
N GLY A 383 -24.41 6.74 -6.95
CA GLY A 383 -24.22 5.58 -6.09
C GLY A 383 -24.76 4.29 -6.70
N HIS A 384 -23.93 3.26 -6.75
CA HIS A 384 -24.31 1.91 -7.18
C HIS A 384 -24.29 0.94 -5.99
N LEU A 385 -25.34 0.13 -5.87
CA LEU A 385 -25.49 -0.83 -4.77
C LEU A 385 -24.99 -2.23 -5.17
N TYR A 386 -24.22 -2.86 -4.27
CA TYR A 386 -23.79 -4.26 -4.37
C TYR A 386 -24.05 -5.01 -3.05
N PRO A 387 -24.38 -6.30 -3.06
CA PRO A 387 -24.64 -7.14 -4.24
C PRO A 387 -25.92 -6.72 -4.97
N ARG A 388 -25.99 -6.95 -6.29
CA ARG A 388 -27.13 -6.58 -7.15
C ARG A 388 -28.30 -7.59 -6.99
N THR A 389 -28.89 -7.64 -5.80
CA THR A 389 -30.03 -8.50 -5.48
C THR A 389 -31.29 -7.67 -5.17
N PRO A 390 -32.50 -8.15 -5.49
CA PRO A 390 -33.74 -7.43 -5.20
C PRO A 390 -33.94 -7.24 -3.69
N GLU A 391 -33.45 -8.18 -2.87
CA GLU A 391 -33.47 -8.06 -1.41
C GLU A 391 -32.60 -6.87 -0.95
N ALA A 392 -31.38 -6.74 -1.46
CA ALA A 392 -30.49 -5.64 -1.10
C ALA A 392 -31.11 -4.27 -1.42
N VAL A 393 -31.76 -4.12 -2.58
CA VAL A 393 -32.47 -2.89 -2.96
C VAL A 393 -33.63 -2.62 -2.00
N SER A 394 -34.40 -3.64 -1.64
CA SER A 394 -35.53 -3.47 -0.70
C SER A 394 -35.08 -3.03 0.70
N ILE A 395 -33.93 -3.52 1.17
CA ILE A 395 -33.33 -3.10 2.45
C ILE A 395 -32.81 -1.67 2.34
N PHE A 396 -32.11 -1.37 1.25
CA PHE A 396 -31.52 -0.06 1.01
C PHE A 396 -32.57 1.04 0.87
N GLN A 397 -33.65 0.81 0.13
CA GLN A 397 -34.73 1.78 -0.07
C GLN A 397 -35.45 2.16 1.25
N LYS A 398 -35.57 1.22 2.20
CA LYS A 398 -36.13 1.51 3.53
C LYS A 398 -35.27 2.48 4.33
N GLU A 399 -33.96 2.43 4.14
CA GLU A 399 -32.96 3.19 4.91
C GLU A 399 -32.35 4.36 4.13
N LEU A 400 -32.83 4.64 2.92
CA LEU A 400 -32.25 5.62 1.99
C LEU A 400 -32.16 7.03 2.60
N GLY A 401 -33.13 7.43 3.43
CA GLY A 401 -33.12 8.72 4.15
C GLY A 401 -32.07 8.84 5.27
N ASN A 402 -31.43 7.74 5.64
CA ASN A 402 -30.41 7.67 6.70
C ASN A 402 -28.98 7.51 6.16
N ILE A 403 -28.81 7.45 4.83
CA ILE A 403 -27.52 7.20 4.19
C ILE A 403 -26.99 8.51 3.60
N TYR A 404 -25.81 8.89 4.08
CA TYR A 404 -25.09 10.09 3.67
C TYR A 404 -23.68 9.71 3.28
N TRP A 405 -23.11 10.42 2.32
CA TRP A 405 -21.70 10.32 1.99
C TRP A 405 -21.11 11.73 1.86
N TYR A 406 -19.79 11.84 1.96
CA TYR A 406 -19.10 13.12 1.87
C TYR A 406 -17.88 12.99 0.96
N SER A 407 -17.55 14.06 0.23
CA SER A 407 -16.35 14.16 -0.60
C SER A 407 -15.44 15.25 -0.09
N VAL A 408 -14.12 14.98 -0.09
CA VAL A 408 -13.09 15.95 0.25
C VAL A 408 -12.29 16.29 -1.00
N GLU A 409 -12.48 17.49 -1.53
CA GLU A 409 -11.73 17.99 -2.67
C GLU A 409 -10.54 18.82 -2.18
N VAL A 410 -9.37 18.18 -2.04
CA VAL A 410 -8.16 18.81 -1.49
C VAL A 410 -7.64 19.96 -2.37
N ASN A 411 -7.80 19.88 -3.69
CA ASN A 411 -7.30 20.90 -4.63
C ASN A 411 -8.13 22.19 -4.60
N SER A 412 -9.45 22.05 -4.50
CA SER A 412 -10.39 23.18 -4.41
C SER A 412 -10.59 23.66 -2.96
N ASN A 413 -10.09 22.90 -1.97
CA ASN A 413 -10.33 23.12 -0.54
C ASN A 413 -11.83 23.13 -0.17
N VAL A 414 -12.61 22.25 -0.79
CA VAL A 414 -14.05 22.12 -0.54
C VAL A 414 -14.36 20.76 0.05
N LEU A 415 -15.16 20.75 1.11
CA LEU A 415 -15.78 19.57 1.69
C LEU A 415 -17.26 19.59 1.36
N ARG A 416 -17.79 18.55 0.72
CA ARG A 416 -19.23 18.44 0.40
C ARG A 416 -19.84 17.23 1.09
N GLY A 417 -21.07 17.38 1.56
CA GLY A 417 -21.91 16.27 1.98
C GLY A 417 -23.04 16.06 0.99
N HIS A 418 -23.34 14.80 0.74
CA HIS A 418 -24.26 14.35 -0.29
C HIS A 418 -25.31 13.41 0.30
N VAL A 419 -26.50 13.47 -0.25
CA VAL A 419 -27.59 12.53 0.02
C VAL A 419 -27.94 11.79 -1.27
N LEU A 420 -28.31 10.52 -1.14
CA LEU A 420 -28.79 9.74 -2.28
C LEU A 420 -30.28 9.99 -2.48
N LYS A 421 -30.68 10.16 -3.74
CA LYS A 421 -32.04 10.41 -4.20
C LYS A 421 -32.58 9.16 -4.92
N LYS A 422 -33.64 9.36 -5.72
CA LYS A 422 -34.31 8.33 -6.51
C LYS A 422 -33.35 7.66 -7.50
N ASN A 423 -33.82 6.59 -8.11
CA ASN A 423 -33.06 5.83 -9.10
C ASN A 423 -32.56 6.73 -10.24
N CYS A 424 -31.37 6.43 -10.74
CA CYS A 424 -30.76 7.15 -11.84
C CYS A 424 -31.66 7.16 -13.08
N VAL A 425 -31.78 8.31 -13.74
CA VAL A 425 -32.47 8.42 -15.04
C VAL A 425 -31.46 8.06 -16.15
N ALA A 426 -31.18 6.77 -16.31
CA ALA A 426 -30.40 6.25 -17.44
C ALA A 426 -31.33 5.68 -18.53
N GLU A 427 -30.85 5.65 -19.78
CA GLU A 427 -31.58 5.09 -20.94
C GLU A 427 -31.93 3.59 -20.75
N ILE A 428 -31.23 2.92 -19.84
CA ILE A 428 -31.50 1.58 -19.35
C ILE A 428 -31.80 1.72 -17.86
N GLY A 429 -33.00 1.36 -17.41
CA GLY A 429 -33.38 1.43 -16.00
C GLY A 429 -32.50 0.51 -15.14
N ASP A 430 -31.46 1.06 -14.51
CA ASP A 430 -30.68 0.37 -13.49
C ASP A 430 -31.28 0.65 -12.12
N ASP A 431 -32.07 -0.31 -11.61
CA ASP A 431 -32.71 -0.23 -10.30
C ASP A 431 -31.71 -0.22 -9.12
N TYR A 432 -30.44 -0.47 -9.40
CA TYR A 432 -29.34 -0.47 -8.42
C TYR A 432 -28.52 0.83 -8.43
N CYS A 433 -28.87 1.80 -9.28
CA CYS A 433 -28.22 3.10 -9.39
C CYS A 433 -29.06 4.19 -8.73
N PHE A 434 -28.44 5.03 -7.91
CA PHE A 434 -29.05 6.13 -7.17
C PHE A 434 -28.32 7.44 -7.47
N GLU A 435 -29.06 8.47 -7.87
CA GLU A 435 -28.51 9.81 -8.11
C GLU A 435 -28.09 10.42 -6.76
N SER A 436 -26.94 11.09 -6.70
CA SER A 436 -26.55 11.86 -5.52
C SER A 436 -26.89 13.34 -5.68
N SER A 437 -27.11 14.01 -4.56
CA SER A 437 -27.26 15.46 -4.56
C SER A 437 -26.57 16.09 -3.36
N ASP A 438 -25.94 17.23 -3.62
CA ASP A 438 -25.29 18.07 -2.62
C ASP A 438 -26.31 18.53 -1.56
N LEU A 439 -26.00 18.27 -0.29
CA LEU A 439 -26.77 18.68 0.89
C LEU A 439 -26.14 19.91 1.56
N TRP A 440 -24.82 19.92 1.70
CA TRP A 440 -24.07 21.00 2.31
C TRP A 440 -22.65 21.07 1.74
N SER A 441 -22.04 22.26 1.81
CA SER A 441 -20.66 22.48 1.40
C SER A 441 -19.94 23.38 2.39
N VAL A 442 -18.75 22.97 2.84
CA VAL A 442 -17.83 23.77 3.63
C VAL A 442 -16.64 24.13 2.75
N VAL A 443 -16.47 25.42 2.47
CA VAL A 443 -15.38 25.95 1.64
C VAL A 443 -14.34 26.58 2.55
N PHE A 444 -13.10 26.12 2.46
CA PHE A 444 -11.97 26.76 3.13
C PHE A 444 -11.31 27.77 2.16
N PRO A 445 -10.93 28.97 2.61
CA PRO A 445 -10.37 29.99 1.73
C PRO A 445 -9.11 29.48 1.01
N SER A 446 -9.21 29.25 -0.29
CA SER A 446 -8.16 28.59 -1.09
C SER A 446 -6.93 29.44 -1.36
N ASP A 447 -7.02 30.74 -1.08
CA ASP A 447 -5.94 31.71 -1.26
C ASP A 447 -4.99 31.72 -0.05
N SER A 448 -5.50 31.39 1.14
CA SER A 448 -4.72 31.37 2.39
C SER A 448 -4.48 29.96 2.91
N GLU A 449 -5.50 29.11 2.89
CA GLU A 449 -5.48 27.79 3.53
C GLU A 449 -5.37 26.66 2.50
N LYS A 450 -4.77 25.54 2.92
CA LYS A 450 -4.76 24.26 2.19
C LYS A 450 -5.12 23.12 3.13
N ILE A 451 -6.05 22.25 2.73
CA ILE A 451 -6.33 21.01 3.44
C ILE A 451 -5.10 20.09 3.31
N ILE A 452 -4.54 19.65 4.43
CA ILE A 452 -3.35 18.79 4.43
C ILE A 452 -3.57 17.41 5.04
N ALA A 453 -4.57 17.26 5.91
CA ALA A 453 -4.88 15.99 6.54
C ALA A 453 -6.35 15.91 6.92
N THR A 454 -6.93 14.73 6.74
CA THR A 454 -8.26 14.38 7.20
C THR A 454 -8.21 13.05 7.94
N SER A 455 -9.03 12.88 8.98
CA SER A 455 -9.10 11.63 9.74
C SER A 455 -10.53 11.38 10.19
N THR A 456 -10.98 10.14 10.05
CA THR A 456 -12.29 9.69 10.54
C THR A 456 -12.14 8.54 11.51
N ARG A 457 -13.21 8.29 12.26
CA ARG A 457 -13.29 7.12 13.11
C ARG A 457 -13.53 5.86 12.27
N LYS A 458 -12.77 4.79 12.51
CA LYS A 458 -13.01 3.48 11.88
C LYS A 458 -14.42 2.96 12.18
N LEU A 459 -15.17 2.58 11.13
CA LEU A 459 -16.61 2.22 11.18
C LEU A 459 -16.86 0.77 11.64
N SER A 460 -17.97 0.53 12.36
CA SER A 460 -18.28 -0.70 13.15
C SER A 460 -19.46 -1.55 12.70
N ARG A 461 -19.29 -2.89 12.77
CA ARG A 461 -20.33 -3.95 12.84
C ARG A 461 -20.99 -3.95 14.24
N ARG A 462 -22.30 -4.23 14.31
CA ARG A 462 -23.04 -4.63 15.53
C ARG A 462 -23.20 -6.16 15.47
N ASP A 463 -22.83 -6.87 16.52
CA ASP A 463 -23.27 -8.25 16.72
C ASP A 463 -24.78 -8.20 17.04
N ILE A 464 -25.62 -8.68 16.12
CA ILE A 464 -27.02 -8.97 16.43
C ILE A 464 -27.05 -10.46 16.77
N ASP A 465 -27.22 -10.79 18.06
CA ASP A 465 -27.63 -12.12 18.51
C ASP A 465 -29.04 -12.40 17.97
N GLY A 466 -29.12 -13.00 16.79
CA GLY A 466 -30.31 -13.67 16.26
C GLY A 466 -30.17 -15.20 16.38
N PRO A 467 -31.28 -15.97 16.31
CA PRO A 467 -31.24 -17.41 16.49
C PRO A 467 -30.39 -18.06 15.38
N ARG A 468 -29.41 -18.86 15.77
CA ARG A 468 -28.56 -19.61 14.84
C ARG A 468 -29.36 -20.78 14.27
N ASP A 469 -29.86 -20.62 13.06
CA ASP A 469 -30.32 -21.76 12.26
C ASP A 469 -29.10 -22.50 11.68
N PRO A 470 -29.01 -23.84 11.82
CA PRO A 470 -27.81 -24.60 11.50
C PRO A 470 -27.61 -24.91 9.99
N LEU A 471 -28.24 -24.18 9.06
CA LEU A 471 -28.26 -24.55 7.63
C LEU A 471 -27.75 -23.50 6.62
N SER A 472 -27.32 -22.30 7.02
CA SER A 472 -26.66 -21.33 6.11
C SER A 472 -25.14 -21.32 6.27
N CYS A 473 -24.48 -22.41 5.88
CA CYS A 473 -23.06 -22.34 5.51
C CYS A 473 -23.00 -21.92 4.03
N PHE A 474 -22.54 -20.70 3.74
CA PHE A 474 -21.76 -20.29 2.54
C PHE A 474 -22.00 -18.82 2.25
N SER A 475 -21.35 -17.97 3.04
CA SER A 475 -21.14 -16.57 2.69
C SER A 475 -19.92 -16.03 3.40
N PHE A 476 -18.91 -15.71 2.60
CA PHE A 476 -17.72 -15.01 3.04
C PHE A 476 -17.97 -13.52 2.83
N SER A 477 -18.21 -12.77 3.90
CA SER A 477 -18.16 -11.30 3.86
C SER A 477 -16.69 -10.88 3.87
N LEU A 478 -16.20 -10.35 2.75
CA LEU A 478 -14.92 -9.65 2.68
C LEU A 478 -14.90 -8.50 3.72
N GLY A 479 -13.88 -8.46 4.56
CA GLY A 479 -13.66 -7.36 5.51
C GLY A 479 -14.49 -7.45 6.78
N GLU A 480 -14.12 -8.36 7.69
CA GLU A 480 -14.37 -8.15 9.12
C GLU A 480 -13.50 -6.98 9.61
N ILE A 481 -13.89 -5.74 9.26
CA ILE A 481 -13.34 -4.55 9.91
C ILE A 481 -13.95 -4.52 11.31
N TYR A 482 -13.31 -5.25 12.20
CA TYR A 482 -13.58 -5.20 13.61
C TYR A 482 -13.29 -3.78 14.12
N ALA A 483 -14.34 -3.02 14.38
CA ALA A 483 -14.20 -1.65 14.81
C ALA A 483 -14.15 -1.53 16.32
N PRO A 484 -13.57 -0.44 16.82
CA PRO A 484 -13.47 -0.22 18.25
C PRO A 484 -14.85 0.03 18.88
N VAL A 485 -15.31 -0.96 19.64
CA VAL A 485 -16.45 -0.82 20.56
C VAL A 485 -16.07 0.16 21.68
N VAL A 486 -17.02 0.98 22.12
CA VAL A 486 -16.85 1.85 23.28
C VAL A 486 -17.50 1.15 24.47
N HIS A 487 -16.69 0.63 25.39
CA HIS A 487 -17.21 -0.07 26.56
C HIS A 487 -17.93 0.89 27.51
N THR A 488 -17.32 2.05 27.81
CA THR A 488 -17.86 3.04 28.75
C THR A 488 -18.22 4.34 28.03
N GLN A 489 -19.50 4.72 28.09
CA GLN A 489 -20.00 5.97 27.49
C GLN A 489 -19.83 7.19 28.41
N ALA A 490 -19.64 6.98 29.71
CA ALA A 490 -19.42 8.03 30.68
C ALA A 490 -18.07 7.84 31.38
N LYS A 491 -17.48 8.95 31.81
CA LYS A 491 -16.29 8.98 32.64
C LYS A 491 -16.65 9.64 33.98
N VAL A 492 -16.46 8.88 35.06
CA VAL A 492 -16.61 9.39 36.43
C VAL A 492 -15.28 10.02 36.85
N THR A 493 -15.34 11.24 37.37
CA THR A 493 -14.21 11.94 37.96
C THR A 493 -14.12 11.66 39.46
N ALA A 494 -12.95 11.90 40.05
CA ALA A 494 -12.74 11.67 41.48
C ALA A 494 -13.62 12.55 42.39
N GLU A 495 -14.08 13.70 41.89
CA GLU A 495 -15.04 14.60 42.58
C GLU A 495 -16.50 14.13 42.43
N GLN A 496 -16.73 12.88 41.99
CA GLN A 496 -18.04 12.30 41.74
C GLN A 496 -18.85 13.02 40.65
N ASP A 497 -18.24 13.85 39.81
CA ASP A 497 -18.88 14.39 38.61
C ASP A 497 -18.78 13.41 37.44
N VAL A 498 -19.82 13.35 36.60
CA VAL A 498 -19.92 12.43 35.46
C VAL A 498 -19.85 13.22 34.15
N SER A 499 -18.84 12.92 33.34
CA SER A 499 -18.69 13.47 32.00
C SER A 499 -19.09 12.45 30.94
N TYR A 500 -20.10 12.75 30.12
CA TYR A 500 -20.55 11.88 29.03
C TYR A 500 -19.67 12.07 27.79
N LYS A 501 -19.20 10.98 27.20
CA LYS A 501 -18.35 11.01 25.99
C LYS A 501 -19.23 11.25 24.77
N TYR A 502 -18.83 12.18 23.92
CA TYR A 502 -19.47 12.36 22.61
C TYR A 502 -18.92 11.32 21.62
N THR A 503 -19.76 10.35 21.22
CA THR A 503 -19.31 9.14 20.49
C THR A 503 -19.93 9.00 19.10
N SER A 504 -20.36 10.11 18.49
CA SER A 504 -20.88 10.12 17.11
C SER A 504 -19.89 9.46 16.14
N LYS A 505 -20.41 8.65 15.22
CA LYS A 505 -19.63 8.00 14.15
C LYS A 505 -19.39 8.95 12.96
N ASN A 506 -20.17 10.03 12.88
CA ASN A 506 -20.24 10.92 11.73
C ASN A 506 -19.31 12.14 11.89
N LEU A 507 -18.14 11.95 12.51
CA LEU A 507 -17.20 13.03 12.77
C LEU A 507 -15.98 12.92 11.88
N LEU A 508 -15.64 14.05 11.27
CA LEU A 508 -14.46 14.24 10.46
C LEU A 508 -13.54 15.26 11.12
N PHE A 509 -12.28 14.87 11.31
CA PHE A 509 -11.20 15.77 11.61
C PHE A 509 -10.62 16.31 10.31
N VAL A 510 -10.46 17.63 10.21
CA VAL A 510 -9.84 18.31 9.07
C VAL A 510 -8.76 19.25 9.58
N ALA A 511 -7.56 19.18 9.00
CA ALA A 511 -6.47 20.11 9.29
C ALA A 511 -6.11 20.92 8.04
N THR A 512 -6.01 22.24 8.20
CA THR A 512 -5.62 23.18 7.15
C THR A 512 -4.40 23.99 7.56
N VAL A 513 -3.54 24.33 6.60
CA VAL A 513 -2.33 25.12 6.83
C VAL A 513 -2.30 26.38 5.97
N THR A 514 -1.79 27.45 6.55
CA THR A 514 -1.43 28.72 5.88
C THR A 514 0.08 28.93 6.04
N PRO A 515 0.84 29.35 5.00
CA PRO A 515 0.44 29.56 3.60
C PRO A 515 0.34 28.25 2.78
N LYS A 516 -0.37 28.29 1.65
CA LYS A 516 -0.67 27.16 0.74
C LYS A 516 0.56 26.50 0.11
N SER A 517 1.60 27.28 -0.18
CA SER A 517 2.84 26.86 -0.85
C SER A 517 4.02 27.17 0.07
N ALA A 518 4.50 26.13 0.71
CA ALA A 518 5.52 26.20 1.71
C ALA A 518 6.46 25.02 1.48
N ASP A 519 7.40 25.18 0.56
CA ASP A 519 8.56 24.29 0.50
C ASP A 519 9.25 24.32 1.87
N ILE A 520 9.75 23.17 2.31
CA ILE A 520 10.41 23.01 3.60
C ILE A 520 11.51 24.09 3.70
N GLY A 521 11.36 25.04 4.63
CA GLY A 521 12.32 26.13 4.88
C GLY A 521 11.96 27.50 4.27
N SER A 522 10.90 27.62 3.47
CA SER A 522 10.48 28.91 2.86
C SER A 522 9.51 29.74 3.74
N VAL A 523 9.04 29.18 4.85
CA VAL A 523 7.93 29.75 5.64
C VAL A 523 8.43 30.59 6.80
N ILE A 524 7.96 31.84 6.85
CA ILE A 524 8.18 32.74 7.99
C ILE A 524 7.26 32.30 9.16
N PRO A 525 7.79 32.08 10.38
CA PRO A 525 7.00 31.63 11.53
C PRO A 525 5.84 32.57 11.94
N GLU A 526 5.88 33.84 11.56
CA GLU A 526 4.82 34.81 11.86
C GLU A 526 3.61 34.69 10.93
N GLY A 527 3.82 34.21 9.70
CA GLY A 527 2.75 34.01 8.72
C GLY A 527 2.15 32.61 8.74
N SER A 528 2.67 31.67 9.54
CA SER A 528 2.23 30.28 9.53
C SER A 528 1.18 29.96 10.57
N TRP A 529 0.12 29.32 10.13
CA TRP A 529 -1.01 28.92 10.97
C TRP A 529 -1.46 27.52 10.57
N LEU A 530 -1.70 26.69 11.59
CA LEU A 530 -2.37 25.40 11.45
C LEU A 530 -3.75 25.50 12.09
N PHE A 531 -4.80 25.34 11.30
CA PHE A 531 -6.17 25.25 11.80
C PHE A 531 -6.64 23.80 11.81
N VAL A 532 -7.41 23.47 12.84
CA VAL A 532 -7.98 22.15 13.05
C VAL A 532 -9.48 22.30 13.26
N TYR A 533 -10.25 21.52 12.52
CA TYR A 533 -11.71 21.52 12.54
C TYR A 533 -12.24 20.12 12.87
N LEU A 534 -13.27 20.09 13.72
CA LEU A 534 -14.11 18.90 13.92
C LEU A 534 -15.46 19.18 13.28
N ILE A 535 -15.79 18.43 12.23
CA ILE A 535 -16.98 18.66 11.40
C ILE A 535 -17.87 17.42 11.46
N ASP A 536 -19.18 17.64 11.58
CA ASP A 536 -20.18 16.58 11.43
C ASP A 536 -20.43 16.31 9.93
N THR A 537 -20.21 15.08 9.47
CA THR A 537 -20.31 14.69 8.05
C THR A 537 -21.73 14.55 7.54
N VAL A 538 -22.74 14.56 8.41
CA VAL A 538 -24.16 14.54 8.00
C VAL A 538 -24.67 15.96 7.78
N THR A 539 -24.33 16.89 8.69
CA THR A 539 -24.89 18.26 8.67
C THR A 539 -23.93 19.33 8.15
N GLY A 540 -22.63 19.04 8.05
CA GLY A 540 -21.61 20.03 7.71
C GLY A 540 -21.26 21.01 8.83
N ARG A 541 -21.85 20.84 10.03
CA ARG A 541 -21.64 21.74 11.17
C ARG A 541 -20.21 21.59 11.72
N VAL A 542 -19.52 22.71 11.86
CA VAL A 542 -18.25 22.78 12.59
C VAL A 542 -18.55 22.77 14.09
N LEU A 543 -18.19 21.68 14.77
CA LEU A 543 -18.38 21.50 16.21
C LEU A 543 -17.28 22.20 17.02
N HIS A 544 -16.04 22.17 16.52
CA HIS A 544 -14.91 22.79 17.18
C HIS A 544 -13.87 23.27 16.17
N ARG A 545 -13.25 24.41 16.45
CA ARG A 545 -12.12 24.96 15.69
C ARG A 545 -10.99 25.30 16.65
N MET A 546 -9.77 24.93 16.28
CA MET A 546 -8.53 25.25 17.00
C MET A 546 -7.51 25.83 16.04
N SER A 547 -6.68 26.76 16.52
CA SER A 547 -5.60 27.38 15.75
C SER A 547 -4.27 27.27 16.48
N HIS A 548 -3.22 26.86 15.76
CA HIS A 548 -1.84 26.84 16.24
C HIS A 548 -0.99 27.83 15.45
N HIS A 549 -0.50 28.85 16.14
CA HIS A 549 0.37 29.87 15.56
C HIS A 549 1.78 29.31 15.33
N GLY A 550 2.43 29.73 14.24
CA GLY A 550 3.82 29.37 13.96
C GLY A 550 4.01 27.88 13.68
N SER A 551 2.98 27.21 13.16
CA SER A 551 2.93 25.75 13.03
C SER A 551 2.68 25.32 11.58
N GLN A 552 3.30 24.20 11.19
CA GLN A 552 3.25 23.68 9.82
C GLN A 552 3.07 22.14 9.85
N GLY A 553 2.64 21.59 8.71
CA GLY A 553 2.64 20.15 8.46
C GLY A 553 4.04 19.55 8.20
N PRO A 554 4.14 18.24 7.95
CA PRO A 554 3.02 17.30 7.75
C PRO A 554 2.22 17.04 9.04
N VAL A 555 0.90 16.88 8.89
CA VAL A 555 0.00 16.56 10.00
C VAL A 555 -0.43 15.10 9.92
N HIS A 556 -0.20 14.36 11.00
CA HIS A 556 -0.69 13.00 11.16
C HIS A 556 -1.70 12.96 12.29
N ALA A 557 -2.93 12.55 12.00
CA ALA A 557 -4.04 12.56 12.94
C ALA A 557 -4.73 11.20 13.04
N VAL A 558 -5.10 10.82 14.26
CA VAL A 558 -5.88 9.62 14.53
C VAL A 558 -7.10 9.95 15.37
N PHE A 559 -8.27 9.54 14.86
CA PHE A 559 -9.55 9.67 15.55
C PHE A 559 -9.90 8.33 16.21
N SER A 560 -10.12 8.33 17.53
CA SER A 560 -10.47 7.13 18.28
C SER A 560 -11.44 7.45 19.42
N GLU A 561 -12.49 6.65 19.59
CA GLU A 561 -13.50 6.87 20.63
C GLU A 561 -14.17 8.26 20.54
N ASN A 562 -13.84 9.16 21.48
CA ASN A 562 -14.31 10.53 21.62
C ASN A 562 -13.14 11.52 21.60
N TRP A 563 -11.97 11.09 21.10
CA TRP A 563 -10.77 11.89 21.13
C TRP A 563 -10.02 11.82 19.81
N VAL A 564 -9.29 12.90 19.53
CA VAL A 564 -8.40 13.00 18.38
C VAL A 564 -7.02 13.37 18.89
N VAL A 565 -6.01 12.66 18.41
CA VAL A 565 -4.60 13.00 18.63
C VAL A 565 -4.00 13.32 17.27
N TYR A 566 -3.27 14.42 17.18
CA TYR A 566 -2.59 14.81 15.96
C TYR A 566 -1.21 15.41 16.25
N HIS A 567 -0.30 15.11 15.34
CA HIS A 567 1.10 15.51 15.36
C HIS A 567 1.36 16.58 14.30
N TYR A 568 2.17 17.59 14.63
CA TYR A 568 2.61 18.65 13.71
C TYR A 568 3.94 19.26 14.17
N PHE A 569 4.52 20.11 13.33
CA PHE A 569 5.77 20.80 13.65
C PHE A 569 5.53 22.26 14.01
N ASN A 570 6.11 22.72 15.12
CA ASN A 570 6.07 24.12 15.52
C ASN A 570 7.39 24.80 15.11
N LEU A 571 7.30 25.75 14.17
CA LEU A 571 8.44 26.50 13.64
C LEU A 571 9.04 27.46 14.67
N ARG A 572 8.21 28.06 15.55
CA ARG A 572 8.69 29.01 16.58
C ARG A 572 9.48 28.28 17.68
N ALA A 573 8.98 27.11 18.09
CA ALA A 573 9.62 26.32 19.14
C ALA A 573 10.70 25.36 18.60
N HIS A 574 10.81 25.21 17.27
CA HIS A 574 11.64 24.20 16.59
C HIS A 574 11.47 22.79 17.16
N ARG A 575 10.23 22.43 17.50
CA ARG A 575 9.89 21.16 18.17
C ARG A 575 8.64 20.55 17.55
N TYR A 576 8.60 19.23 17.55
CA TYR A 576 7.39 18.48 17.23
C TYR A 576 6.40 18.60 18.39
N VAL A 577 5.12 18.69 18.05
CA VAL A 577 4.03 18.84 19.00
C VAL A 577 2.98 17.78 18.73
N MET A 578 2.53 17.13 19.81
CA MET A 578 1.39 16.22 19.80
C MET A 578 0.25 16.89 20.57
N SER A 579 -0.87 17.14 19.90
CA SER A 579 -2.05 17.74 20.51
C SER A 579 -3.18 16.74 20.62
N VAL A 580 -3.92 16.82 21.72
CA VAL A 580 -5.09 15.99 22.00
C VAL A 580 -6.33 16.86 22.13
N ILE A 581 -7.43 16.42 21.53
CA ILE A 581 -8.77 16.97 21.71
C ILE A 581 -9.64 15.84 22.25
N LYS A 582 -10.26 16.03 23.42
CA LYS A 582 -11.31 15.14 23.96
C LYS A 582 -12.66 15.83 23.87
N ILE A 583 -13.66 15.09 23.42
CA ILE A 583 -14.99 15.61 23.10
C ILE A 583 -16.02 15.00 24.07
N TYR A 584 -16.81 15.86 24.72
CA TYR A 584 -17.81 15.51 25.72
C TYR A 584 -19.17 16.07 25.34
N ASP A 585 -20.22 15.32 25.66
CA ASP A 585 -21.61 15.71 25.43
C ASP A 585 -22.15 16.45 26.66
N GLN A 586 -22.40 17.75 26.49
CA GLN A 586 -22.94 18.62 27.54
C GLN A 586 -24.46 18.53 27.65
N SER A 587 -25.16 18.14 26.58
CA SER A 587 -26.63 18.01 26.62
C SER A 587 -27.11 16.99 27.68
N ARG A 588 -26.23 16.07 28.07
CA ARG A 588 -26.48 15.06 29.12
C ARG A 588 -26.02 15.50 30.52
N ALA A 589 -25.55 16.74 30.67
CA ALA A 589 -25.01 17.26 31.94
C ALA A 589 -26.05 17.29 33.07
N ASP A 590 -27.35 17.40 32.79
CA ASP A 590 -28.40 17.35 33.82
C ASP A 590 -28.54 15.95 34.46
N ASN A 591 -27.94 14.93 33.86
CA ASN A 591 -27.85 13.56 34.37
C ASN A 591 -26.47 13.25 35.00
N LYS A 592 -25.80 14.25 35.59
CA LYS A 592 -24.49 14.09 36.25
C LYS A 592 -24.48 13.25 37.53
N ASP A 593 -25.65 12.91 38.07
CA ASP A 593 -25.75 12.17 39.33
C ASP A 593 -25.25 10.72 39.17
N VAL A 594 -24.17 10.38 39.88
CA VAL A 594 -23.59 9.02 39.92
C VAL A 594 -24.62 8.00 40.37
N LEU A 595 -25.54 8.37 41.28
CA LEU A 595 -26.60 7.47 41.74
C LEU A 595 -27.57 7.12 40.62
N LYS A 596 -27.88 8.05 39.70
CA LYS A 596 -28.70 7.73 38.50
C LYS A 596 -27.96 6.81 37.53
N LEU A 597 -26.63 6.89 37.47
CA LEU A 597 -25.80 5.97 36.69
C LEU A 597 -25.86 4.55 37.30
N VAL A 598 -25.67 4.43 38.62
CA VAL A 598 -25.66 3.15 39.34
C VAL A 598 -27.05 2.50 39.41
N LEU A 599 -28.11 3.29 39.55
CA LEU A 599 -29.50 2.82 39.61
C LEU A 599 -30.12 2.54 38.23
N GLY A 600 -29.37 2.69 37.13
CA GLY A 600 -29.83 2.38 35.77
C GLY A 600 -30.93 3.31 35.23
N LYS A 601 -31.21 4.44 35.89
CA LYS A 601 -32.28 5.40 35.50
C LYS A 601 -31.83 6.40 34.42
N HIS A 602 -30.82 6.05 33.63
CA HIS A 602 -30.23 6.92 32.62
C HIS A 602 -30.54 6.40 31.21
N ASN A 603 -30.82 7.31 30.27
CA ASN A 603 -31.14 6.94 28.89
C ASN A 603 -29.86 6.87 28.02
N LEU A 604 -28.87 6.05 28.42
CA LEU A 604 -27.62 5.89 27.67
C LEU A 604 -27.79 5.12 26.35
N THR A 605 -28.91 4.42 26.18
CA THR A 605 -29.31 3.70 24.97
C THR A 605 -30.03 4.56 23.94
N ALA A 606 -30.35 5.83 24.26
CA ALA A 606 -30.98 6.74 23.31
C ALA A 606 -30.12 6.91 22.05
N ALA A 607 -30.76 6.75 20.89
CA ALA A 607 -30.11 6.92 19.60
C ALA A 607 -29.58 8.37 19.47
N LEU A 608 -28.31 8.49 19.04
CA LEU A 608 -27.71 9.78 18.76
C LEU A 608 -28.02 10.14 17.30
N SER A 609 -28.69 11.26 17.08
CA SER A 609 -28.91 11.83 15.75
C SER A 609 -28.04 13.06 15.57
N SER A 610 -27.36 13.17 14.41
CA SER A 610 -26.62 14.40 14.06
C SER A 610 -27.53 15.63 13.97
N TYR A 611 -28.84 15.43 13.75
CA TYR A 611 -29.83 16.52 13.68
C TYR A 611 -30.34 16.99 15.05
N SER A 612 -30.07 16.28 16.14
CA SER A 612 -30.54 16.68 17.48
C SER A 612 -29.73 17.83 18.11
N LEU A 613 -28.76 18.39 17.37
CA LEU A 613 -27.91 19.53 17.74
C LEU A 613 -27.38 19.47 19.19
N PRO A 614 -26.68 18.39 19.60
CA PRO A 614 -26.14 18.31 20.96
C PRO A 614 -25.12 19.41 21.23
N GLU A 615 -25.16 20.00 22.42
CA GLU A 615 -24.11 20.90 22.90
C GLU A 615 -22.88 20.07 23.29
N VAL A 616 -21.72 20.44 22.75
CA VAL A 616 -20.48 19.67 22.88
C VAL A 616 -19.41 20.53 23.55
N ILE A 617 -18.74 19.98 24.56
CA ILE A 617 -17.57 20.57 25.20
C ILE A 617 -16.31 19.83 24.76
N THR A 618 -15.27 20.58 24.42
CA THR A 618 -13.95 20.03 24.11
C THR A 618 -12.92 20.40 25.18
N LYS A 619 -12.12 19.42 25.62
CA LYS A 619 -10.92 19.64 26.44
C LYS A 619 -9.68 19.35 25.61
N CYS A 620 -8.74 20.28 25.58
CA CYS A 620 -7.61 20.24 24.66
C CYS A 620 -6.29 20.54 25.36
N GLN A 621 -5.22 19.86 24.96
CA GLN A 621 -3.87 20.12 25.46
C GLN A 621 -2.82 19.72 24.42
N SER A 622 -1.70 20.42 24.40
CA SER A 622 -0.57 20.17 23.49
C SER A 622 0.66 19.78 24.31
N TYR A 623 1.44 18.81 23.80
CA TYR A 623 2.67 18.33 24.44
C TYR A 623 3.81 18.34 23.45
N PHE A 624 5.01 18.71 23.89
CA PHE A 624 6.20 18.55 23.05
C PHE A 624 6.55 17.07 22.90
N PHE A 625 6.87 16.69 21.66
CA PHE A 625 7.28 15.36 21.26
C PHE A 625 8.68 15.44 20.62
N THR A 626 9.49 14.40 20.79
CA THR A 626 10.91 14.44 20.41
C THR A 626 11.18 13.95 19.00
N HIS A 627 10.38 13.00 18.50
CA HIS A 627 10.62 12.33 17.23
C HIS A 627 9.72 12.86 16.13
N SER A 628 10.22 12.83 14.89
CA SER A 628 9.36 13.03 13.74
C SER A 628 8.54 11.77 13.46
N VAL A 629 7.28 11.97 13.09
CA VAL A 629 6.30 10.90 12.92
C VAL A 629 6.00 10.68 11.45
N LYS A 630 6.08 9.43 11.02
CA LYS A 630 5.74 8.98 9.67
C LYS A 630 4.31 8.48 9.57
N THR A 631 3.86 7.75 10.59
CA THR A 631 2.49 7.23 10.66
C THR A 631 2.05 7.06 12.11
N VAL A 632 0.75 7.16 12.36
CA VAL A 632 0.13 7.02 13.67
C VAL A 632 -1.07 6.10 13.56
N ALA A 633 -1.20 5.16 14.48
CA ALA A 633 -2.39 4.33 14.63
C ALA A 633 -2.74 4.14 16.10
N VAL A 634 -3.91 3.58 16.36
CA VAL A 634 -4.39 3.29 17.71
C VAL A 634 -4.72 1.81 17.83
N THR A 635 -4.34 1.21 18.95
CA THR A 635 -4.72 -0.17 19.26
C THR A 635 -6.22 -0.26 19.50
N ALA A 636 -6.80 -1.37 19.11
CA ALA A 636 -8.21 -1.66 19.33
C ALA A 636 -8.35 -3.08 19.88
N THR A 637 -9.37 -3.31 20.71
CA THR A 637 -9.72 -4.64 21.24
C THR A 637 -11.21 -4.91 21.05
N ALA A 638 -11.60 -6.18 20.95
CA ALA A 638 -12.98 -6.62 20.63
C ALA A 638 -14.05 -5.91 21.47
N LYS A 639 -13.82 -5.80 22.78
CA LYS A 639 -14.74 -5.16 23.72
C LYS A 639 -14.38 -3.72 24.07
N GLY A 640 -13.22 -3.22 23.62
CA GLY A 640 -12.74 -1.87 23.96
C GLY A 640 -12.56 -1.61 25.47
N ILE A 641 -12.21 -2.65 26.24
CA ILE A 641 -12.03 -2.57 27.70
C ILE A 641 -10.62 -2.12 28.07
N THR A 642 -9.61 -2.61 27.36
CA THR A 642 -8.19 -2.28 27.60
C THR A 642 -7.87 -0.82 27.34
N SER A 643 -6.82 -0.31 28.01
CA SER A 643 -6.26 0.99 27.66
C SER A 643 -5.81 0.97 26.19
N ARG A 644 -6.14 2.04 25.48
CA ARG A 644 -5.69 2.23 24.10
C ARG A 644 -4.26 2.76 24.12
N GLN A 645 -3.45 2.24 23.21
CA GLN A 645 -2.09 2.71 22.98
C GLN A 645 -2.04 3.36 21.60
N LEU A 646 -1.30 4.46 21.52
CA LEU A 646 -0.97 5.17 20.31
C LEU A 646 0.31 4.55 19.74
N LEU A 647 0.21 3.94 18.58
CA LEU A 647 1.36 3.40 17.85
C LEU A 647 1.90 4.49 16.95
N ILE A 648 3.17 4.82 17.13
CA ILE A 648 3.86 5.88 16.42
C ILE A 648 5.02 5.25 15.66
N GLY A 649 5.01 5.39 14.34
CA GLY A 649 6.12 5.02 13.47
C GLY A 649 6.98 6.25 13.29
N THR A 650 8.21 6.22 13.81
CA THR A 650 9.14 7.33 13.66
C THR A 650 9.79 7.31 12.26
N ILE A 651 10.41 8.42 11.86
CA ILE A 651 11.21 8.46 10.61
C ILE A 651 12.43 7.52 10.69
N GLY A 652 12.97 7.27 11.88
CA GLY A 652 14.02 6.26 12.10
C GLY A 652 13.51 4.81 12.09
N ASP A 653 12.33 4.57 11.51
CA ASP A 653 11.65 3.28 11.42
C ASP A 653 11.51 2.51 12.75
N GLN A 654 11.48 3.23 13.88
CA GLN A 654 11.13 2.65 15.18
C GLN A 654 9.62 2.69 15.40
N VAL A 655 9.09 1.73 16.16
CA VAL A 655 7.68 1.69 16.56
C VAL A 655 7.58 1.94 18.04
N LEU A 656 7.01 3.09 18.40
CA LEU A 656 6.75 3.47 19.78
C LEU A 656 5.29 3.20 20.11
N ALA A 657 5.01 2.49 21.20
CA ALA A 657 3.67 2.39 21.76
C ALA A 657 3.53 3.37 22.92
N VAL A 658 2.72 4.42 22.78
CA VAL A 658 2.50 5.41 23.86
C VAL A 658 1.12 5.17 24.46
N ASP A 659 1.04 4.91 25.76
CA ASP A 659 -0.26 4.77 26.42
C ASP A 659 -1.05 6.09 26.39
N LYS A 660 -2.34 6.02 26.07
CA LYS A 660 -3.25 7.16 25.97
C LYS A 660 -3.35 8.00 27.25
N HIS A 661 -2.99 7.46 28.43
CA HIS A 661 -2.96 8.19 29.70
C HIS A 661 -1.91 9.32 29.71
N PHE A 662 -0.81 9.20 28.97
CA PHE A 662 0.16 10.30 28.80
C PHE A 662 -0.43 11.48 28.01
N LEU A 663 -1.47 11.26 27.22
CA LEU A 663 -2.12 12.28 26.39
C LEU A 663 -3.49 12.67 26.97
N ASP A 664 -3.61 12.89 28.28
CA ASP A 664 -4.86 13.37 28.90
C ASP A 664 -4.88 14.91 29.02
N PRO A 665 -5.80 15.64 28.38
CA PRO A 665 -5.86 17.11 28.43
C PRO A 665 -6.10 17.72 29.82
N ARG A 666 -6.30 16.90 30.85
CA ARG A 666 -6.47 17.33 32.25
C ARG A 666 -5.16 17.31 33.04
N ARG A 667 -4.01 17.01 32.41
CA ARG A 667 -2.72 16.98 33.09
C ARG A 667 -2.31 18.40 33.50
N THR A 668 -2.12 18.60 34.79
CA THR A 668 -1.63 19.85 35.39
C THR A 668 -0.24 19.64 35.99
N LEU A 669 0.53 20.72 36.19
CA LEU A 669 1.88 20.63 36.79
C LEU A 669 1.83 20.02 38.20
N ASN A 670 0.85 20.42 39.01
CA ASN A 670 0.64 19.94 40.37
C ASN A 670 -0.77 19.36 40.49
N PRO A 671 -0.98 18.07 40.14
CA PRO A 671 -2.30 17.46 40.24
C PRO A 671 -2.73 17.31 41.70
N THR A 672 -4.01 17.51 41.95
CA THR A 672 -4.62 17.34 43.28
C THR A 672 -4.55 15.87 43.72
N ARG A 673 -4.79 15.60 45.01
CA ARG A 673 -4.83 14.21 45.52
C ARG A 673 -5.89 13.38 44.79
N ALA A 674 -7.07 13.95 44.57
CA ALA A 674 -8.17 13.31 43.85
C ALA A 674 -7.78 12.98 42.39
N GLU A 675 -7.09 13.89 41.70
CA GLU A 675 -6.59 13.66 40.35
C GLU A 675 -5.50 12.58 40.28
N LYS A 676 -4.64 12.51 41.29
CA LYS A 676 -3.62 11.44 41.42
C LYS A 676 -4.26 10.07 41.66
N GLU A 677 -5.32 10.01 42.46
CA GLU A 677 -6.10 8.78 42.68
C GLU A 677 -6.81 8.31 41.39
N GLU A 678 -7.13 9.23 40.47
CA GLU A 678 -7.63 8.91 39.12
C GLU A 678 -6.52 8.48 38.13
N GLY A 679 -5.26 8.49 38.56
CA GLY A 679 -4.10 8.17 37.72
C GLY A 679 -3.67 9.30 36.77
N ILE A 680 -4.00 10.57 37.06
CA ILE A 680 -3.52 11.70 36.27
C ILE A 680 -2.02 11.90 36.50
N ILE A 681 -1.26 11.74 35.42
CA ILE A 681 0.19 11.93 35.41
C ILE A 681 0.48 13.44 35.41
N PRO A 682 1.34 13.97 36.32
CA PRO A 682 1.72 15.38 36.32
C PRO A 682 2.23 15.84 34.95
N LEU A 683 1.89 17.05 34.54
CA LEU A 683 2.36 17.65 33.29
C LEU A 683 3.88 17.81 33.35
N THR A 684 4.54 17.36 32.29
CA THR A 684 5.99 17.48 32.08
C THR A 684 6.26 18.28 30.81
N ASP A 685 7.43 18.90 30.70
CA ASP A 685 7.78 19.75 29.54
C ASP A 685 7.72 19.00 28.21
N SER A 686 8.13 17.73 28.21
CA SER A 686 8.00 16.84 27.07
C SER A 686 7.33 15.53 27.46
N LEU A 687 6.78 14.83 26.46
CA LEU A 687 6.33 13.46 26.67
C LEU A 687 7.55 12.60 27.06
N PRO A 688 7.50 11.90 28.20
CA PRO A 688 8.63 11.12 28.70
C PRO A 688 8.78 9.84 27.88
N ILE A 689 9.46 9.92 26.74
CA ILE A 689 10.02 8.77 26.04
C ILE A 689 11.41 8.59 26.64
N MET A 690 11.52 7.86 27.75
CA MET A 690 12.79 7.73 28.46
C MET A 690 13.74 6.80 27.68
N PRO A 691 14.97 7.23 27.34
CA PRO A 691 15.91 6.42 26.56
C PRO A 691 16.29 5.08 27.22
N GLN A 692 16.31 5.03 28.56
CA GLN A 692 16.63 3.79 29.29
C GLN A 692 15.43 2.82 29.40
N LEU A 693 14.25 3.27 28.99
CA LEU A 693 13.04 2.46 28.83
C LEU A 693 12.68 2.28 27.34
N GLU A 694 13.47 2.80 26.40
CA GLU A 694 13.25 2.59 24.96
C GLU A 694 13.14 1.10 24.64
N GLU A 695 13.93 0.25 25.29
CA GLU A 695 13.82 -1.21 25.16
C GLU A 695 12.44 -1.76 25.58
N LYS A 696 11.75 -1.14 26.55
CA LYS A 696 10.42 -1.58 27.02
C LYS A 696 9.24 -1.08 26.19
N TRP A 697 9.39 0.01 25.45
CA TRP A 697 8.32 0.60 24.62
C TRP A 697 8.50 0.32 23.12
N ILE A 698 9.71 -0.07 22.70
CA ILE A 698 10.00 -0.53 21.34
C ILE A 698 9.48 -1.95 21.19
N MET A 699 8.43 -2.11 20.40
CA MET A 699 7.88 -3.43 20.06
C MET A 699 8.80 -4.29 19.17
N SER A 700 9.92 -3.72 18.69
CA SER A 700 10.88 -4.34 17.79
C SER A 700 12.25 -4.46 18.47
N GLU A 701 12.36 -5.27 19.52
CA GLU A 701 13.67 -5.58 20.09
C GLU A 701 14.51 -6.35 19.05
N ARG A 702 15.60 -5.74 18.58
CA ARG A 702 16.71 -6.42 17.88
C ARG A 702 16.48 -6.89 16.43
N LYS A 703 15.49 -6.34 15.73
CA LYS A 703 15.51 -6.25 14.26
C LYS A 703 15.70 -4.78 13.90
N GLU A 704 16.94 -4.39 13.63
CA GLU A 704 17.16 -3.29 12.70
C GLU A 704 16.47 -3.73 11.40
N LEU A 705 15.27 -3.21 11.18
CA LEU A 705 14.60 -3.32 9.90
C LEU A 705 15.43 -2.41 8.99
N GLU A 706 16.44 -3.00 8.35
CA GLU A 706 17.40 -2.32 7.46
C GLU A 706 16.68 -1.32 6.55
N GLU A 707 17.38 -0.21 6.24
CA GLU A 707 16.98 1.06 5.59
C GLU A 707 16.04 0.99 4.36
N LYS A 708 15.65 -0.19 3.88
CA LYS A 708 14.78 -0.38 2.71
C LYS A 708 13.29 -0.43 2.99
N TRP A 709 12.84 -0.65 4.24
CA TRP A 709 11.42 -0.83 4.52
C TRP A 709 10.72 0.51 4.81
N ARG A 710 10.24 1.20 3.76
CA ARG A 710 9.49 2.47 3.90
C ARG A 710 8.10 2.27 4.53
N LYS A 711 8.00 1.93 5.83
CA LYS A 711 6.74 1.81 6.59
C LYS A 711 5.72 2.89 6.23
N ARG A 712 4.70 2.56 5.43
CA ARG A 712 3.66 3.55 5.02
C ARG A 712 2.54 3.65 6.06
N SER A 713 2.17 2.55 6.71
CA SER A 713 1.05 2.54 7.65
C SER A 713 1.13 1.41 8.70
N PHE A 714 0.27 1.48 9.73
CA PHE A 714 0.06 0.38 10.66
C PHE A 714 -1.31 -0.26 10.46
N VAL A 715 -1.35 -1.59 10.54
CA VAL A 715 -2.56 -2.37 10.62
C VAL A 715 -2.74 -2.81 12.07
N THR A 716 -3.77 -2.29 12.72
CA THR A 716 -4.19 -2.73 14.06
C THR A 716 -5.48 -3.50 13.95
N GLU A 717 -5.55 -4.65 14.62
CA GLU A 717 -6.68 -5.57 14.53
C GLU A 717 -7.04 -6.17 15.90
N LEU A 718 -8.28 -6.64 16.02
CA LEU A 718 -8.82 -7.18 17.27
C LEU A 718 -8.46 -8.66 17.41
N ALA A 719 -7.75 -9.07 18.46
CA ALA A 719 -7.83 -10.48 18.89
C ALA A 719 -9.18 -10.71 19.60
N ARG A 720 -9.67 -11.96 19.61
CA ARG A 720 -10.87 -12.33 20.40
C ARG A 720 -10.65 -12.17 21.90
N LEU A 721 -9.40 -12.28 22.35
CA LEU A 721 -9.04 -11.94 23.72
C LEU A 721 -9.13 -10.42 23.93
N SER A 722 -9.93 -10.03 24.92
CA SER A 722 -10.16 -8.63 25.28
C SER A 722 -8.89 -7.83 25.64
N ALA A 723 -7.75 -8.50 25.83
CA ALA A 723 -6.52 -7.94 26.37
C ALA A 723 -5.40 -7.64 25.34
N ILE A 724 -5.42 -8.25 24.14
CA ILE A 724 -4.26 -8.24 23.23
C ILE A 724 -4.68 -7.72 21.84
N PRO A 725 -4.17 -6.56 21.39
CA PRO A 725 -4.33 -6.14 20.00
C PRO A 725 -3.30 -6.84 19.09
N PHE A 726 -3.70 -7.16 17.86
CA PHE A 726 -2.73 -7.45 16.80
C PHE A 726 -2.21 -6.14 16.24
N VAL A 727 -0.89 -6.01 16.16
CA VAL A 727 -0.21 -4.86 15.59
C VAL A 727 0.76 -5.37 14.54
N ARG A 728 0.60 -4.97 13.29
CA ARG A 728 1.56 -5.26 12.23
C ARG A 728 1.80 -4.01 11.40
N THR A 729 3.06 -3.74 11.09
CA THR A 729 3.45 -2.68 10.16
C THR A 729 3.18 -3.13 8.73
N SER A 730 2.46 -2.35 7.93
CA SER A 730 2.49 -2.52 6.48
C SER A 730 3.74 -1.80 5.97
N THR A 731 4.52 -2.51 5.15
CA THR A 731 5.73 -1.99 4.54
C THR A 731 5.39 -1.13 3.35
#